data_AF-A0A445KG50-F1
#
_entry.id   AF-A0A445KG50-F1
#
_cell.length_a   1.000
_cell.length_b   1.000
_cell.length_c   1.000
_cell.angle_alpha   90.00
_cell.angle_beta   90.00
_cell.angle_gamma   90.00
#
_symmetry.space_group_name_H-M   'P 1'
#
loop_
_entity.id
_entity.type
_entity.pdbx_description
1 polymer ?
#
loop_
_entity_poly.entity_id
_entity_poly.type
_entity_poly.pdbx_seq_one_letter_code
_entity_poly.pdbx_strand_id
1 'polypeptide(L)'
;MTNAHRMCVAFTVATLSTAAAVIYVLFAARRRKQHKSSPCYLHSEQKPQCAAFKRVVADNSYTPFKHLINDDENASNSHPYEAEITALLKNPLPEIELGTEIADLEMKDSYVWVHTEMQLKELVDVLSEERFFAVDTEQHSLRSFLGFTALVQISTREKDYLVDTIALHDFMGILRPIFANPSICKVFHGADNDIVWLQRDFHIYVVNLFDTSKACEVLSKPQKSLAYLLETYCGVTTNKLLQREDWRQRPLSAEMVHYARTDAHYLLYIANCLINELKQLDNENSSSDDKFHFVLEASRRSNMICLQLFKKEIEASPGESSALSLFSRRVSSHGFPSISNEAQIQNIVRQLCTWRDLMARIHDESLKYVLSDQAIVALASQPSASHSEIYNTIAQADINMEMGVNPLIPSPSPVVCSHLSDIYHLLANKLDNDIYSVILQKCLGQNGSCPLSIFNYALLVNSNLRPTLAYKQPGPKNPKQYSRKASRDLFVQKFSCKSAVYHNCRIYANDGRLLCYCDRRKLEWYLSRDLAKLIDEEPPAIMLLFEPKGRPEDEGNDFYIQSKKNICVGCGEGNHYLRYRIIPSCYRIHFPEHLKSHRSHDIVLLCVDCHEVAHAAAEKYKRKVAVEFGIPLYLQRVVHPGQKTEKQIEERGVSPLQLRTAAMALLRHGPRMPLNRHEELTEV
;
A
#
# COMPACT_ATOMS: atom_id res chain seq x y z
N MET A 1 -3.58 -2.90 -54.38
CA MET A 1 -2.32 -2.16 -54.18
C MET A 1 -1.36 -2.51 -55.29
N THR A 2 -0.84 -1.52 -56.02
CA THR A 2 0.08 -1.72 -57.15
C THR A 2 1.44 -2.24 -56.68
N ASN A 3 2.15 -3.00 -57.52
CA ASN A 3 3.46 -3.59 -57.20
C ASN A 3 4.49 -2.56 -56.71
N ALA A 4 4.40 -1.31 -57.20
CA ALA A 4 5.25 -0.20 -56.75
C ALA A 4 5.07 0.12 -55.25
N HIS A 5 3.85 0.03 -54.72
CA HIS A 5 3.56 0.35 -53.32
C HIS A 5 4.07 -0.75 -52.36
N ARG A 6 4.06 -2.01 -52.81
CA ARG A 6 4.64 -3.13 -52.04
C ARG A 6 6.16 -3.05 -51.99
N MET A 7 6.81 -2.66 -53.09
CA MET A 7 8.25 -2.46 -53.12
C MET A 7 8.70 -1.29 -52.24
N CYS A 8 7.94 -0.18 -52.25
CA CYS A 8 8.26 0.98 -51.42
C CYS A 8 8.17 0.63 -49.93
N VAL A 9 7.10 -0.05 -49.49
CA VAL A 9 6.95 -0.50 -48.10
C VAL A 9 8.05 -1.50 -47.69
N ALA A 10 8.40 -2.45 -48.56
CA ALA A 10 9.49 -3.39 -48.29
C ALA A 10 10.85 -2.69 -48.14
N PHE A 11 11.12 -1.66 -48.95
CA PHE A 11 12.34 -0.86 -48.88
C PHE A 11 12.38 -0.01 -47.61
N THR A 12 11.26 0.60 -47.21
CA THR A 12 11.15 1.37 -45.97
C THR A 12 11.32 0.50 -44.72
N VAL A 13 10.74 -0.71 -44.72
CA VAL A 13 10.92 -1.67 -43.61
C VAL A 13 12.37 -2.15 -43.56
N ALA A 14 12.99 -2.50 -44.69
CA ALA A 14 14.38 -2.93 -44.73
C ALA A 14 15.36 -1.83 -44.30
N THR A 15 15.10 -0.57 -44.67
CA THR A 15 15.92 0.58 -44.25
C THR A 15 15.75 0.91 -42.76
N LEU A 16 14.54 0.79 -42.21
CA LEU A 16 14.31 0.94 -40.76
C LEU A 16 14.96 -0.20 -39.95
N SER A 17 14.87 -1.44 -40.40
CA SER A 17 15.51 -2.58 -39.74
C SER A 17 17.04 -2.51 -39.78
N THR A 18 17.61 -2.05 -40.90
CA THR A 18 19.07 -1.85 -41.02
C THR A 18 19.54 -0.65 -40.20
N ALA A 19 18.79 0.46 -40.16
CA ALA A 19 19.08 1.59 -39.29
C ALA A 19 19.05 1.19 -37.80
N ALA A 20 18.04 0.43 -37.37
CA ALA A 20 17.95 -0.09 -36.01
C ALA A 20 19.12 -1.03 -35.66
N ALA A 21 19.51 -1.92 -36.58
CA ALA A 21 20.65 -2.81 -36.40
C ALA A 21 21.99 -2.05 -36.32
N VAL A 22 22.18 -1.02 -37.15
CA VAL A 22 23.38 -0.17 -37.13
C VAL A 22 23.45 0.66 -35.85
N ILE A 23 22.32 1.22 -35.38
CA ILE A 23 22.24 1.93 -34.09
C ILE A 23 22.57 0.97 -32.95
N TYR A 24 22.04 -0.26 -32.96
CA TYR A 24 22.34 -1.29 -31.97
C TYR A 24 23.83 -1.66 -31.95
N VAL A 25 24.44 -1.87 -33.11
CA VAL A 25 25.88 -2.19 -33.23
C VAL A 25 26.74 -1.02 -32.77
N LEU A 26 26.37 0.22 -33.10
CA LEU A 26 27.07 1.43 -32.63
C LEU A 26 26.94 1.61 -31.12
N PHE A 27 25.77 1.35 -30.54
CA PHE A 27 25.57 1.36 -29.07
C PHE A 27 26.38 0.25 -28.39
N ALA A 28 26.37 -0.97 -28.93
CA ALA A 28 27.14 -2.10 -28.42
C ALA A 28 28.66 -1.83 -28.51
N ALA A 29 29.13 -1.19 -29.58
CA ALA A 29 30.53 -0.81 -29.76
C ALA A 29 30.94 0.33 -28.80
N ARG A 30 30.05 1.31 -28.55
CA ARG A 30 30.26 2.37 -27.54
C ARG A 30 30.33 1.78 -26.13
N ARG A 31 29.48 0.80 -25.80
CA ARG A 31 29.50 0.06 -24.51
C ARG A 31 30.76 -0.78 -24.35
N ARG A 32 31.24 -1.46 -25.41
CA ARG A 32 32.53 -2.19 -25.37
C ARG A 32 33.73 -1.26 -25.17
N LYS A 33 33.68 -0.01 -25.63
CA LYS A 33 34.72 1.00 -25.38
C LYS A 33 34.70 1.56 -23.95
N GLN A 34 33.57 1.51 -23.25
CA GLN A 34 33.47 1.88 -21.82
C GLN A 34 34.03 0.81 -20.87
N HIS A 35 34.39 -0.37 -21.36
CA HIS A 35 34.95 -1.47 -20.55
C HIS A 35 36.43 -1.29 -20.15
N LYS A 36 36.96 -0.06 -20.20
CA LYS A 36 38.25 0.29 -19.62
C LYS A 36 38.07 1.39 -18.55
N SER A 37 38.36 0.99 -17.31
CA SER A 37 38.58 1.75 -16.07
C SER A 37 37.38 2.41 -15.36
N SER A 38 36.68 1.63 -14.54
CA SER A 38 36.28 1.97 -13.16
C SER A 38 35.67 0.70 -12.51
N PRO A 39 36.03 0.32 -11.27
CA PRO A 39 35.42 -0.82 -10.58
C PRO A 39 33.99 -0.53 -10.06
N CYS A 40 33.50 0.72 -10.13
CA CYS A 40 32.19 1.10 -9.62
C CYS A 40 31.36 1.84 -10.68
N TYR A 41 30.22 1.28 -11.07
CA TYR A 41 29.30 1.88 -12.05
C TYR A 41 28.72 3.23 -11.60
N LEU A 42 28.78 3.53 -10.29
CA LEU A 42 28.33 4.80 -9.69
C LEU A 42 29.07 6.02 -10.26
N HIS A 43 30.21 5.85 -10.93
CA HIS A 43 30.92 6.95 -11.60
C HIS A 43 30.40 7.25 -13.02
N SER A 44 29.58 6.36 -13.60
CA SER A 44 29.08 6.49 -14.98
C SER A 44 27.68 7.07 -15.10
N GLU A 45 26.85 7.01 -14.04
CA GLU A 45 25.50 7.59 -14.01
C GLU A 45 25.36 8.54 -12.81
N GLN A 46 25.12 9.83 -13.06
CA GLN A 46 24.89 10.80 -11.99
C GLN A 46 23.52 10.56 -11.34
N LYS A 47 23.53 10.29 -10.02
CA LYS A 47 22.33 10.18 -9.19
C LYS A 47 22.12 11.47 -8.40
N PRO A 48 20.89 12.02 -8.34
CA PRO A 48 20.59 13.16 -7.48
C PRO A 48 21.07 12.98 -6.03
N GLN A 49 20.94 11.76 -5.50
CA GLN A 49 21.36 11.39 -4.15
C GLN A 49 22.87 11.53 -3.88
N CYS A 50 23.69 11.54 -4.94
CA CYS A 50 25.15 11.64 -4.83
C CYS A 50 25.67 13.06 -5.03
N ALA A 51 24.93 13.92 -5.75
CA ALA A 51 25.40 15.25 -6.16
C ALA A 51 24.65 16.40 -5.46
N ALA A 52 23.36 16.24 -5.18
CA ALA A 52 22.51 17.31 -4.65
C ALA A 52 22.31 17.22 -3.13
N PHE A 53 22.26 16.01 -2.56
CA PHE A 53 22.01 15.82 -1.13
C PHE A 53 23.32 15.98 -0.36
N LYS A 54 23.46 17.05 0.42
CA LYS A 54 24.70 17.43 1.12
C LYS A 54 24.78 16.83 2.53
N ARG A 55 23.64 16.65 3.21
CA ARG A 55 23.61 16.24 4.63
C ARG A 55 22.93 14.91 4.89
N VAL A 56 21.93 14.52 4.10
CA VAL A 56 21.16 13.28 4.32
C VAL A 56 21.18 12.42 3.07
N VAL A 57 22.04 11.40 3.07
CA VAL A 57 21.86 10.25 2.17
C VAL A 57 20.92 9.27 2.89
N ALA A 58 19.92 8.74 2.19
CA ALA A 58 18.94 7.81 2.75
C ALA A 58 19.62 6.71 3.60
N ASP A 59 19.21 6.57 4.85
CA ASP A 59 19.66 5.49 5.72
C ASP A 59 18.95 4.20 5.32
N ASN A 60 19.59 3.44 4.43
CA ASN A 60 19.08 2.16 3.94
C ASN A 60 19.42 0.98 4.86
N SER A 61 19.91 1.25 6.07
CA SER A 61 20.25 0.19 7.02
C SER A 61 19.02 -0.49 7.61
N TYR A 62 19.26 -1.59 8.34
CA TYR A 62 18.23 -2.32 9.07
C TYR A 62 17.85 -1.67 10.41
N THR A 63 18.31 -0.44 10.69
CA THR A 63 17.86 0.29 11.88
C THR A 63 16.49 0.93 11.63
N PRO A 64 15.60 0.94 12.64
CA PRO A 64 14.34 1.66 12.59
C PRO A 64 14.53 3.12 12.16
N PHE A 65 13.55 3.66 11.45
CA PHE A 65 13.52 5.08 11.13
C PHE A 65 13.42 5.88 12.44
N LYS A 66 14.27 6.91 12.58
CA LYS A 66 14.25 7.80 13.74
C LYS A 66 13.53 9.08 13.37
N HIS A 67 12.33 9.26 13.90
CA HIS A 67 11.60 10.52 13.78
C HIS A 67 12.27 11.61 14.64
N LEU A 68 12.14 12.87 14.23
CA LEU A 68 12.53 14.01 15.07
C LEU A 68 11.50 14.12 16.21
N ILE A 69 11.90 13.73 17.42
CA ILE A 69 11.09 13.84 18.64
C ILE A 69 11.67 14.99 19.46
N ASN A 70 10.81 15.82 20.06
CA ASN A 70 11.21 16.86 20.99
C ASN A 70 11.74 16.21 22.29
N ASP A 71 13.07 16.27 22.50
CA ASP A 71 13.90 16.11 23.73
C ASP A 71 13.55 15.10 24.85
N ASP A 72 12.51 14.27 24.76
CA ASP A 72 12.27 13.18 25.72
C ASP A 72 12.89 11.87 25.21
N GLU A 73 14.04 11.49 25.80
CA GLU A 73 14.86 10.31 25.45
C GLU A 73 14.13 8.95 25.55
N ASN A 74 12.86 8.90 25.98
CA ASN A 74 12.12 7.66 26.25
C ASN A 74 10.97 7.32 25.28
N ALA A 75 10.73 8.11 24.23
CA ALA A 75 9.55 7.94 23.37
C ALA A 75 9.84 7.41 21.95
N SER A 76 10.57 6.30 21.81
CA SER A 76 11.04 5.79 20.50
C SER A 76 9.96 5.37 19.47
N ASN A 77 8.66 5.56 19.72
CA ASN A 77 7.58 5.12 18.81
C ASN A 77 6.32 6.02 18.79
N SER A 78 6.30 7.16 19.48
CA SER A 78 5.14 8.06 19.46
C SER A 78 5.20 9.05 18.29
N HIS A 79 4.04 9.48 17.81
CA HIS A 79 3.97 10.46 16.74
C HIS A 79 4.31 11.87 17.30
N PRO A 80 5.25 12.65 16.71
CA PRO A 80 5.69 13.92 17.31
C PRO A 80 4.59 14.95 17.54
N TYR A 81 3.54 14.90 16.72
CA TYR A 81 2.34 15.75 16.84
C TYR A 81 1.06 14.97 17.22
N GLU A 82 1.20 13.85 17.93
CA GLU A 82 0.05 13.02 18.33
C GLU A 82 -0.96 13.80 19.16
N ALA A 83 -0.49 14.67 20.06
CA ALA A 83 -1.35 15.46 20.95
C ALA A 83 -2.19 16.47 20.17
N GLU A 84 -1.59 17.18 19.24
CA GLU A 84 -2.21 18.19 18.38
C GLU A 84 -3.25 17.55 17.46
N ILE A 85 -2.89 16.43 16.81
CA ILE A 85 -3.81 15.70 15.93
C ILE A 85 -4.97 15.11 16.75
N THR A 86 -4.68 14.53 17.92
CA THR A 86 -5.72 13.97 18.79
C THR A 86 -6.65 15.06 19.34
N ALA A 87 -6.14 16.25 19.62
CA ALA A 87 -6.95 17.40 20.01
C ALA A 87 -7.94 17.77 18.89
N LEU A 88 -7.49 17.79 17.63
CA LEU A 88 -8.36 18.02 16.47
C LEU A 88 -9.40 16.91 16.26
N LEU A 89 -9.05 15.65 16.56
CA LEU A 89 -10.00 14.54 16.46
C LEU A 89 -11.10 14.59 17.52
N LYS A 90 -10.78 15.11 18.72
CA LYS A 90 -11.74 15.30 19.82
C LYS A 90 -12.59 16.54 19.62
N ASN A 91 -11.95 17.64 19.25
CA ASN A 91 -12.55 18.96 19.07
C ASN A 91 -12.19 19.47 17.67
N PRO A 92 -12.91 19.03 16.62
CA PRO A 92 -12.65 19.50 15.27
C PRO A 92 -12.88 21.00 15.16
N LEU A 93 -12.02 21.69 14.41
CA LEU A 93 -12.14 23.12 14.18
C LEU A 93 -13.46 23.43 13.45
N PRO A 94 -14.13 24.55 13.79
CA PRO A 94 -15.37 24.96 13.15
C PRO A 94 -15.13 25.20 11.65
N GLU A 95 -16.12 24.79 10.85
CA GLU A 95 -16.22 24.79 9.39
C GLU A 95 -15.03 25.32 8.58
N ILE A 96 -14.48 24.44 7.71
CA ILE A 96 -13.57 24.87 6.65
C ILE A 96 -14.37 25.70 5.63
N GLU A 97 -14.39 27.02 5.81
CA GLU A 97 -14.96 27.94 4.85
C GLU A 97 -13.92 28.32 3.79
N LEU A 98 -13.87 27.55 2.71
CA LEU A 98 -13.02 27.89 1.55
C LEU A 98 -13.54 29.12 0.77
N GLY A 99 -14.70 29.66 1.15
CA GLY A 99 -15.30 30.87 0.57
C GLY A 99 -15.94 30.62 -0.80
N THR A 100 -16.94 31.45 -1.13
CA THR A 100 -17.63 31.45 -2.44
C THR A 100 -16.85 32.13 -3.56
N GLU A 101 -15.68 32.71 -3.26
CA GLU A 101 -14.90 33.58 -4.13
C GLU A 101 -13.77 32.86 -4.90
N ILE A 102 -13.74 31.53 -4.95
CA ILE A 102 -12.85 30.81 -5.88
C ILE A 102 -13.46 30.91 -7.29
N ALA A 103 -13.44 32.12 -7.85
CA ALA A 103 -14.16 32.46 -9.07
C ALA A 103 -13.32 32.25 -10.35
N ASP A 104 -11.99 32.18 -10.23
CA ASP A 104 -11.10 31.99 -11.36
C ASP A 104 -10.50 30.57 -11.35
N LEU A 105 -11.09 29.70 -12.16
CA LEU A 105 -10.61 28.32 -12.40
C LEU A 105 -9.55 28.27 -13.51
N GLU A 106 -9.24 29.42 -14.14
CA GLU A 106 -8.27 29.44 -15.22
C GLU A 106 -6.85 29.39 -14.64
N MET A 107 -6.13 28.32 -14.98
CA MET A 107 -4.74 28.19 -14.58
C MET A 107 -3.89 29.17 -15.38
N LYS A 108 -3.42 30.23 -14.70
CA LYS A 108 -2.54 31.25 -15.28
C LYS A 108 -1.28 30.63 -15.89
N ASP A 109 -0.73 31.26 -16.93
CA ASP A 109 0.51 30.80 -17.56
C ASP A 109 1.72 30.82 -16.59
N SER A 110 1.71 31.71 -15.60
CA SER A 110 2.81 31.87 -14.63
C SER A 110 2.71 30.91 -13.44
N TYR A 111 3.85 30.37 -13.02
CA TYR A 111 4.05 29.62 -11.78
C TYR A 111 5.38 30.01 -11.14
N VAL A 112 5.58 29.66 -9.86
CA VAL A 112 6.82 29.94 -9.14
C VAL A 112 7.63 28.64 -8.99
N TRP A 113 8.82 28.59 -9.60
CA TRP A 113 9.76 27.49 -9.41
C TRP A 113 10.68 27.77 -8.21
N VAL A 114 10.50 27.01 -7.13
CA VAL A 114 11.21 27.18 -5.86
C VAL A 114 12.35 26.17 -5.79
N HIS A 115 13.59 26.64 -5.92
CA HIS A 115 14.79 25.77 -5.95
C HIS A 115 15.97 26.33 -5.14
N THR A 116 15.78 27.47 -4.46
CA THR A 116 16.78 28.07 -3.56
C THR A 116 16.20 28.23 -2.15
N GLU A 117 17.07 28.21 -1.14
CA GLU A 117 16.66 28.36 0.26
C GLU A 117 15.92 29.69 0.50
N MET A 118 16.32 30.76 -0.19
CA MET A 118 15.67 32.07 -0.10
C MET A 118 14.22 32.01 -0.62
N GLN A 119 14.00 31.45 -1.81
CA GLN A 119 12.65 31.26 -2.35
C GLN A 119 11.79 30.35 -1.46
N LEU A 120 12.40 29.35 -0.81
CA LEU A 120 11.69 28.47 0.12
C LEU A 120 11.24 29.23 1.38
N LYS A 121 12.06 30.18 1.88
CA LYS A 121 11.67 31.07 2.99
C LYS A 121 10.57 32.04 2.57
N GLU A 122 10.67 32.64 1.39
CA GLU A 122 9.60 33.50 0.85
C GLU A 122 8.28 32.72 0.73
N LEU A 123 8.33 31.45 0.30
CA LEU A 123 7.14 30.59 0.28
C LEU A 123 6.57 30.37 1.68
N VAL A 124 7.42 30.17 2.70
CA VAL A 124 6.97 30.02 4.10
C VAL A 124 6.23 31.27 4.57
N ASP A 125 6.75 32.46 4.26
CA ASP A 125 6.13 33.74 4.60
C ASP A 125 4.76 33.92 3.91
N VAL A 126 4.64 33.48 2.65
CA VAL A 126 3.35 33.45 1.96
C VAL A 126 2.39 32.49 2.65
N LEU A 127 2.81 31.25 2.91
CA LEU A 127 1.95 30.22 3.48
C LEU A 127 1.54 30.49 4.93
N SER A 128 2.29 31.29 5.69
CA SER A 128 1.91 31.67 7.06
C SER A 128 0.70 32.59 7.13
N GLU A 129 0.43 33.35 6.07
CA GLU A 129 -0.74 34.23 5.96
C GLU A 129 -1.98 33.52 5.38
N GLU A 130 -1.79 32.30 4.84
CA GLU A 130 -2.88 31.52 4.26
C GLU A 130 -3.69 30.79 5.34
N ARG A 131 -5.01 30.74 5.17
CA ARG A 131 -5.87 29.86 6.00
C ARG A 131 -5.86 28.42 5.51
N PHE A 132 -5.54 28.22 4.24
CA PHE A 132 -5.45 26.91 3.61
C PHE A 132 -4.59 26.95 2.36
N PHE A 133 -3.98 25.82 2.03
CA PHE A 133 -3.28 25.62 0.76
C PHE A 133 -3.39 24.16 0.32
N ALA A 134 -3.38 23.95 -0.99
CA ALA A 134 -3.36 22.63 -1.59
C ALA A 134 -1.93 22.11 -1.71
N VAL A 135 -1.77 20.80 -1.57
CA VAL A 135 -0.48 20.12 -1.70
C VAL A 135 -0.65 18.81 -2.44
N ASP A 136 0.32 18.51 -3.28
CA ASP A 136 0.54 17.17 -3.84
C ASP A 136 2.05 16.85 -3.84
N THR A 137 2.41 15.59 -4.11
CA THR A 137 3.83 15.21 -4.22
C THR A 137 4.10 14.23 -5.37
N GLU A 138 5.30 14.36 -5.97
CA GLU A 138 5.80 13.39 -6.95
C GLU A 138 6.99 12.62 -6.42
N GLN A 139 7.03 11.33 -6.72
CA GLN A 139 7.93 10.38 -6.10
C GLN A 139 8.78 9.63 -7.14
N HIS A 140 10.03 9.34 -6.80
CA HIS A 140 10.87 8.43 -7.58
C HIS A 140 11.38 7.25 -6.75
N SER A 141 11.00 6.02 -7.12
CA SER A 141 11.37 4.79 -6.40
C SER A 141 12.20 3.81 -7.22
N LEU A 142 12.32 3.95 -8.55
CA LEU A 142 13.04 2.95 -9.35
C LEU A 142 14.56 2.96 -9.06
N ARG A 143 15.14 4.16 -8.91
CA ARG A 143 16.58 4.38 -8.73
C ARG A 143 16.94 4.84 -7.30
N SER A 144 16.18 4.36 -6.32
CA SER A 144 16.40 4.55 -4.88
C SER A 144 15.78 3.36 -4.12
N PHE A 145 16.37 2.96 -2.99
CA PHE A 145 15.87 1.82 -2.22
C PHE A 145 14.55 2.13 -1.50
N LEU A 146 14.56 3.18 -0.66
CA LEU A 146 13.35 3.67 0.01
C LEU A 146 12.51 4.60 -0.88
N GLY A 147 13.08 5.04 -2.00
CA GLY A 147 12.51 6.12 -2.80
C GLY A 147 12.75 7.50 -2.18
N PHE A 148 12.48 8.55 -2.93
CA PHE A 148 12.47 9.93 -2.45
C PHE A 148 11.39 10.76 -3.17
N THR A 149 10.94 11.84 -2.54
CA THR A 149 10.06 12.85 -3.12
C THR A 149 10.89 13.76 -4.02
N ALA A 150 10.51 13.83 -5.29
CA ALA A 150 11.22 14.55 -6.35
C ALA A 150 10.60 15.92 -6.66
N LEU A 151 9.34 16.15 -6.30
CA LEU A 151 8.67 17.44 -6.42
C LEU A 151 7.58 17.55 -5.34
N VAL A 152 7.35 18.76 -4.83
CA VAL A 152 6.17 19.08 -4.03
C VAL A 152 5.45 20.22 -4.74
N GLN A 153 4.15 20.06 -4.98
CA GLN A 153 3.31 21.09 -5.55
C GLN A 153 2.52 21.76 -4.44
N ILE A 154 2.48 23.09 -4.44
CA ILE A 154 1.70 23.85 -3.49
C ILE A 154 0.90 24.90 -4.25
N SER A 155 -0.41 24.95 -4.03
CA SER A 155 -1.26 25.98 -4.61
C SER A 155 -1.98 26.74 -3.50
N THR A 156 -1.85 28.07 -3.54
CA THR A 156 -2.71 28.96 -2.77
C THR A 156 -3.86 29.41 -3.64
N ARG A 157 -4.70 30.34 -3.18
CA ARG A 157 -5.74 30.94 -4.02
C ARG A 157 -5.17 31.71 -5.20
N GLU A 158 -3.96 32.27 -5.07
CA GLU A 158 -3.42 33.22 -6.04
C GLU A 158 -2.38 32.61 -6.98
N LYS A 159 -1.58 31.66 -6.49
CA LYS A 159 -0.37 31.18 -7.17
C LYS A 159 -0.12 29.70 -6.96
N ASP A 160 0.48 29.10 -7.99
CA ASP A 160 1.04 27.74 -7.95
C ASP A 160 2.56 27.79 -7.76
N TYR A 161 3.05 26.94 -6.87
CA TYR A 161 4.45 26.75 -6.55
C TYR A 161 4.84 25.32 -6.86
N LEU A 162 5.94 25.16 -7.60
CA LEU A 162 6.59 23.88 -7.82
C LEU A 162 7.91 23.89 -7.07
N VAL A 163 7.99 23.11 -6.00
CA VAL A 163 9.15 23.06 -5.10
C VAL A 163 10.06 21.92 -5.51
N ASP A 164 11.27 22.28 -5.98
CA ASP A 164 12.31 21.32 -6.34
C ASP A 164 12.94 20.71 -5.08
N THR A 165 12.32 19.63 -4.60
CA THR A 165 12.78 18.91 -3.41
C THR A 165 14.12 18.22 -3.60
N ILE A 166 14.58 18.02 -4.84
CA ILE A 166 15.92 17.47 -5.11
C ILE A 166 16.97 18.53 -4.79
N ALA A 167 16.79 19.74 -5.31
CA ALA A 167 17.69 20.86 -5.04
C ALA A 167 17.62 21.33 -3.58
N LEU A 168 16.43 21.24 -2.97
CA LEU A 168 16.13 21.76 -1.64
C LEU A 168 16.10 20.71 -0.54
N HIS A 169 16.49 19.46 -0.82
CA HIS A 169 16.31 18.31 0.07
C HIS A 169 16.68 18.61 1.54
N ASP A 170 17.87 19.17 1.76
CA ASP A 170 18.37 19.46 3.11
C ASP A 170 17.76 20.74 3.76
N PHE A 171 16.99 21.52 3.01
CA PHE A 171 16.36 22.77 3.43
C PHE A 171 14.84 22.66 3.60
N MET A 172 14.21 21.59 3.08
CA MET A 172 12.76 21.36 3.18
C MET A 172 12.22 21.41 4.61
N GLY A 173 13.06 21.13 5.61
CA GLY A 173 12.69 21.22 7.03
C GLY A 173 12.17 22.59 7.49
N ILE A 174 12.42 23.68 6.72
CA ILE A 174 11.88 25.02 7.01
C ILE A 174 10.34 25.03 6.91
N LEU A 175 9.73 24.15 6.11
CA LEU A 175 8.26 24.06 5.98
C LEU A 175 7.57 23.39 7.18
N ARG A 176 8.31 22.74 8.10
CA ARG A 176 7.73 21.98 9.22
C ARG A 176 6.74 22.79 10.07
N PRO A 177 7.05 24.03 10.50
CA PRO A 177 6.13 24.80 11.33
C PRO A 177 4.80 25.10 10.64
N ILE A 178 4.81 25.32 9.31
CA ILE A 178 3.61 25.62 8.53
C ILE A 178 2.75 24.37 8.35
N PHE A 179 3.35 23.23 7.99
CA PHE A 179 2.62 21.96 7.86
C PHE A 179 2.08 21.43 9.18
N ALA A 180 2.77 21.73 10.30
CA ALA A 180 2.33 21.37 11.64
C ALA A 180 1.34 22.38 12.29
N ASN A 181 1.11 23.55 11.67
CA ASN A 181 0.23 24.57 12.24
C ASN A 181 -1.24 24.13 12.16
N PRO A 182 -1.96 23.92 13.29
CA PRO A 182 -3.35 23.51 13.28
C PRO A 182 -4.30 24.58 12.75
N SER A 183 -3.92 25.86 12.74
CA SER A 183 -4.75 26.96 12.24
C SER A 183 -4.76 27.06 10.70
N ILE A 184 -3.86 26.36 10.01
CA ILE A 184 -3.76 26.36 8.55
C ILE A 184 -4.21 24.99 8.04
N CYS A 185 -5.24 24.92 7.20
CA CYS A 185 -5.71 23.66 6.64
C CYS A 185 -4.87 23.25 5.43
N LYS A 186 -4.31 22.04 5.46
CA LYS A 186 -3.61 21.46 4.30
C LYS A 186 -4.58 20.60 3.51
N VAL A 187 -4.79 20.93 2.25
CA VAL A 187 -5.70 20.18 1.37
C VAL A 187 -4.89 19.22 0.50
N PHE A 188 -5.21 17.94 0.56
CA PHE A 188 -4.60 16.89 -0.27
C PHE A 188 -5.68 16.05 -0.97
N HIS A 189 -5.24 15.19 -1.89
CA HIS A 189 -6.07 14.15 -2.48
C HIS A 189 -5.46 12.76 -2.28
N GLY A 190 -6.03 11.95 -1.39
CA GLY A 190 -5.55 10.58 -1.17
C GLY A 190 -4.17 10.55 -0.52
N ALA A 191 -3.98 11.32 0.55
CA ALA A 191 -2.69 11.68 1.14
C ALA A 191 -1.95 10.53 1.86
N ASP A 192 -2.48 9.31 1.84
CA ASP A 192 -1.97 8.18 2.63
C ASP A 192 -0.46 7.96 2.41
N ASN A 193 0.03 8.10 1.17
CA ASN A 193 1.45 7.97 0.86
C ASN A 193 2.23 9.29 1.04
N ASP A 194 1.65 10.42 0.67
CA ASP A 194 2.28 11.74 0.78
C ASP A 194 2.71 12.05 2.20
N ILE A 195 1.84 11.73 3.17
CA ILE A 195 2.14 11.90 4.61
C ILE A 195 3.42 11.15 4.99
N VAL A 196 3.56 9.89 4.59
CA VAL A 196 4.75 9.10 4.97
C VAL A 196 5.99 9.48 4.17
N TRP A 197 5.85 9.98 2.94
CA TRP A 197 6.97 10.47 2.14
C TRP A 197 7.55 11.78 2.68
N LEU A 198 6.69 12.74 3.05
CA LEU A 198 7.08 13.99 3.70
C LEU A 198 7.83 13.74 5.03
N GLN A 199 7.41 12.72 5.78
CA GLN A 199 8.10 12.28 7.00
C GLN A 199 9.46 11.65 6.70
N ARG A 200 9.51 10.71 5.74
CA ARG A 200 10.72 9.97 5.35
C ARG A 200 11.84 10.92 4.94
N ASP A 201 11.54 11.86 4.06
CA ASP A 201 12.57 12.67 3.39
C ASP A 201 12.88 13.96 4.14
N PHE A 202 11.88 14.59 4.76
CA PHE A 202 12.02 15.95 5.29
C PHE A 202 11.66 16.09 6.77
N HIS A 203 11.18 15.01 7.41
CA HIS A 203 10.56 15.07 8.75
C HIS A 203 9.47 16.14 8.84
N ILE A 204 8.69 16.31 7.76
CA ILE A 204 7.51 17.17 7.74
C ILE A 204 6.31 16.32 8.17
N TYR A 205 5.57 16.81 9.17
CA TYR A 205 4.36 16.20 9.69
C TYR A 205 3.19 17.16 9.45
N VAL A 206 2.02 16.62 9.12
CA VAL A 206 0.85 17.41 8.74
C VAL A 206 -0.16 17.39 9.86
N VAL A 207 -0.61 18.55 10.31
CA VAL A 207 -1.68 18.72 11.32
C VAL A 207 -2.80 19.52 10.67
N ASN A 208 -4.08 19.21 10.91
CA ASN A 208 -5.21 19.85 10.21
C ASN A 208 -5.18 19.58 8.70
N LEU A 209 -5.35 18.31 8.33
CA LEU A 209 -5.48 17.86 6.95
C LEU A 209 -6.95 17.78 6.53
N PHE A 210 -7.24 18.21 5.31
CA PHE A 210 -8.48 17.88 4.60
C PHE A 210 -8.15 17.07 3.34
N ASP A 211 -8.56 15.80 3.32
CA ASP A 211 -8.33 14.89 2.20
C ASP A 211 -9.61 14.74 1.39
N THR A 212 -9.57 15.27 0.16
CA THR A 212 -10.71 15.24 -0.77
C THR A 212 -11.14 13.82 -1.14
N SER A 213 -10.24 12.83 -1.13
CA SER A 213 -10.57 11.42 -1.36
C SER A 213 -11.39 10.85 -0.19
N LYS A 214 -11.07 11.22 1.06
CA LYS A 214 -11.89 10.83 2.23
C LYS A 214 -13.24 11.54 2.24
N ALA A 215 -13.30 12.80 1.80
CA ALA A 215 -14.57 13.50 1.60
C ALA A 215 -15.47 12.77 0.58
N CYS A 216 -14.90 12.29 -0.55
CA CYS A 216 -15.63 11.46 -1.51
C CYS A 216 -16.16 10.15 -0.92
N GLU A 217 -15.40 9.50 -0.01
CA GLU A 217 -15.86 8.30 0.70
C GLU A 217 -17.06 8.58 1.60
N VAL A 218 -17.06 9.73 2.29
CA VAL A 218 -18.18 10.16 3.13
C VAL A 218 -19.41 10.48 2.28
N LEU A 219 -19.22 11.17 1.15
CA LEU A 219 -20.28 11.47 0.16
C LEU A 219 -20.73 10.25 -0.66
N SER A 220 -20.08 9.09 -0.51
CA SER A 220 -20.34 7.89 -1.31
C SER A 220 -20.29 8.15 -2.83
N LYS A 221 -19.35 8.98 -3.28
CA LYS A 221 -19.14 9.28 -4.71
C LYS A 221 -18.82 8.00 -5.51
N PRO A 222 -19.21 7.91 -6.79
CA PRO A 222 -19.01 6.71 -7.61
C PRO A 222 -17.52 6.40 -7.85
N GLN A 223 -16.68 7.43 -7.81
CA GLN A 223 -15.22 7.35 -7.92
C GLN A 223 -14.60 8.39 -6.96
N LYS A 224 -13.32 8.18 -6.62
CA LYS A 224 -12.59 9.01 -5.65
C LYS A 224 -11.17 9.36 -6.10
N SER A 225 -10.87 9.24 -7.40
CA SER A 225 -9.56 9.60 -7.97
C SER A 225 -9.53 11.08 -8.37
N LEU A 226 -8.37 11.72 -8.28
CA LEU A 226 -8.20 13.14 -8.64
C LEU A 226 -8.66 13.43 -10.06
N ALA A 227 -8.27 12.59 -11.03
CA ALA A 227 -8.72 12.70 -12.43
C ALA A 227 -10.25 12.72 -12.58
N TYR A 228 -10.99 11.97 -11.74
CA TYR A 228 -12.45 11.99 -11.76
C TYR A 228 -13.00 13.31 -11.21
N LEU A 229 -12.39 13.86 -10.16
CA LEU A 229 -12.81 15.12 -9.55
C LEU A 229 -12.49 16.31 -10.47
N LEU A 230 -11.32 16.31 -11.11
CA LEU A 230 -10.93 17.31 -12.11
C LEU A 230 -11.92 17.33 -13.29
N GLU A 231 -12.27 16.16 -13.83
CA GLU A 231 -13.25 16.07 -14.93
C GLU A 231 -14.65 16.49 -14.46
N THR A 232 -15.08 16.04 -13.28
CA THR A 232 -16.45 16.27 -12.77
C THR A 232 -16.70 17.71 -12.35
N TYR A 233 -15.75 18.33 -11.64
CA TYR A 233 -15.94 19.67 -11.05
C TYR A 233 -15.35 20.78 -11.91
N CYS A 234 -14.27 20.49 -12.66
CA CYS A 234 -13.50 21.51 -13.38
C CYS A 234 -13.58 21.32 -14.91
N GLY A 235 -14.09 20.20 -15.42
CA GLY A 235 -14.06 19.88 -16.85
C GLY A 235 -12.66 19.63 -17.40
N VAL A 236 -11.67 19.40 -16.52
CA VAL A 236 -10.26 19.23 -16.89
C VAL A 236 -9.91 17.74 -16.99
N THR A 237 -9.20 17.36 -18.03
CA THR A 237 -8.72 15.97 -18.22
C THR A 237 -7.22 15.88 -18.00
N THR A 238 -6.77 14.84 -17.29
CA THR A 238 -5.35 14.63 -16.95
C THR A 238 -4.76 13.43 -17.68
N ASN A 239 -3.54 13.56 -18.18
CA ASN A 239 -2.80 12.43 -18.74
C ASN A 239 -2.13 11.58 -17.64
N LYS A 240 -2.76 10.46 -17.27
CA LYS A 240 -2.26 9.54 -16.23
C LYS A 240 -0.91 8.88 -16.55
N LEU A 241 -0.41 8.96 -17.79
CA LEU A 241 0.89 8.39 -18.15
C LEU A 241 2.04 9.17 -17.49
N LEU A 242 1.84 10.48 -17.24
CA LEU A 242 2.85 11.36 -16.66
C LEU A 242 3.19 11.02 -15.20
N GLN A 243 2.27 10.37 -14.47
CA GLN A 243 2.53 9.84 -13.12
C GLN A 243 3.70 8.83 -13.07
N ARG A 244 4.03 8.20 -14.21
CA ARG A 244 5.09 7.19 -14.32
C ARG A 244 6.38 7.72 -14.95
N GLU A 245 6.43 9.01 -15.26
CA GLU A 245 7.61 9.65 -15.82
C GLU A 245 8.74 9.76 -14.79
N ASP A 246 9.95 10.03 -15.29
CA ASP A 246 11.10 10.21 -14.44
C ASP A 246 11.15 11.63 -13.84
N TRP A 247 10.48 11.82 -12.71
CA TRP A 247 10.43 13.09 -11.97
C TRP A 247 11.78 13.61 -11.44
N ARG A 248 12.86 12.85 -11.63
CA ARG A 248 14.24 13.31 -11.35
C ARG A 248 14.78 14.27 -12.41
N GLN A 249 14.18 14.29 -13.60
CA GLN A 249 14.67 15.10 -14.72
C GLN A 249 14.69 16.59 -14.37
N ARG A 250 15.75 17.30 -14.79
CA ARG A 250 15.87 18.75 -14.68
C ARG A 250 16.51 19.31 -15.96
N PRO A 251 15.94 20.36 -16.57
CA PRO A 251 14.60 20.93 -16.28
C PRO A 251 13.49 19.91 -16.59
N LEU A 252 12.32 20.08 -15.96
CA LEU A 252 11.13 19.31 -16.29
C LEU A 252 10.60 19.70 -17.68
N SER A 253 9.95 18.76 -18.39
CA SER A 253 9.27 19.08 -19.64
C SER A 253 8.04 19.96 -19.37
N ALA A 254 7.60 20.72 -20.38
CA ALA A 254 6.41 21.56 -20.27
C ALA A 254 5.16 20.73 -19.89
N GLU A 255 5.04 19.50 -20.41
CA GLU A 255 3.94 18.59 -20.07
C GLU A 255 3.97 18.15 -18.61
N MET A 256 5.15 17.84 -18.07
CA MET A 256 5.32 17.48 -16.65
C MET A 256 5.01 18.68 -15.73
N VAL A 257 5.44 19.88 -16.10
CA VAL A 257 5.12 21.11 -15.37
C VAL A 257 3.61 21.36 -15.35
N HIS A 258 2.95 21.26 -16.51
CA HIS A 258 1.51 21.45 -16.61
C HIS A 258 0.75 20.41 -15.78
N TYR A 259 1.15 19.14 -15.86
CA TYR A 259 0.57 18.05 -15.06
C TYR A 259 0.73 18.30 -13.56
N ALA A 260 1.95 18.56 -13.10
CA ALA A 260 2.22 18.82 -11.68
C ALA A 260 1.39 19.98 -11.15
N ARG A 261 1.30 21.09 -11.89
CA ARG A 261 0.46 22.22 -11.50
C ARG A 261 -1.01 21.84 -11.40
N THR A 262 -1.52 21.08 -12.38
CA THR A 262 -2.93 20.66 -12.41
C THR A 262 -3.34 19.89 -11.16
N ASP A 263 -2.46 19.05 -10.62
CA ASP A 263 -2.80 18.20 -9.46
C ASP A 263 -3.01 18.99 -8.15
N ALA A 264 -2.41 20.18 -8.01
CA ALA A 264 -2.62 21.06 -6.84
C ALA A 264 -3.55 22.26 -7.13
N HIS A 265 -3.49 22.83 -8.34
CA HIS A 265 -4.17 24.08 -8.70
C HIS A 265 -5.68 24.05 -8.43
N TYR A 266 -6.35 23.02 -8.93
CA TYR A 266 -7.81 22.87 -8.82
C TYR A 266 -8.27 22.33 -7.46
N LEU A 267 -7.34 21.89 -6.61
CA LEU A 267 -7.67 21.06 -5.47
C LEU A 267 -8.40 21.85 -4.37
N LEU A 268 -8.09 23.14 -4.20
CA LEU A 268 -8.83 24.03 -3.29
C LEU A 268 -10.28 24.21 -3.74
N TYR A 269 -10.52 24.41 -5.03
CA TYR A 269 -11.86 24.51 -5.58
C TYR A 269 -12.64 23.20 -5.39
N ILE A 270 -12.03 22.07 -5.73
CA ILE A 270 -12.63 20.74 -5.55
C ILE A 270 -12.99 20.52 -4.07
N ALA A 271 -12.10 20.87 -3.14
CA ALA A 271 -12.38 20.77 -1.71
C ALA A 271 -13.60 21.62 -1.31
N ASN A 272 -13.71 22.86 -1.82
CA ASN A 272 -14.86 23.72 -1.57
C ASN A 272 -16.18 23.11 -2.07
N CYS A 273 -16.18 22.56 -3.30
CA CYS A 273 -17.36 21.85 -3.84
C CYS A 273 -17.78 20.67 -2.96
N LEU A 274 -16.81 19.83 -2.56
CA LEU A 274 -17.09 18.66 -1.72
C LEU A 274 -17.60 19.07 -0.33
N ILE A 275 -17.06 20.14 0.25
CA ILE A 275 -17.51 20.68 1.54
C ILE A 275 -18.95 21.20 1.42
N ASN A 276 -19.28 21.92 0.35
CA ASN A 276 -20.64 22.41 0.14
C ASN A 276 -21.65 21.26 0.00
N GLU A 277 -21.29 20.18 -0.70
CA GLU A 277 -22.13 18.98 -0.76
C GLU A 277 -22.30 18.29 0.59
N LEU A 278 -21.22 18.20 1.39
CA LEU A 278 -21.28 17.66 2.76
C LEU A 278 -22.19 18.52 3.65
N LYS A 279 -22.08 19.85 3.56
CA LYS A 279 -22.96 20.80 4.27
C LYS A 279 -24.42 20.65 3.83
N GLN A 280 -24.68 20.39 2.56
CA GLN A 280 -26.03 20.12 2.08
C GLN A 280 -26.63 18.86 2.73
N LEU A 281 -25.86 17.77 2.82
CA LEU A 281 -26.29 16.56 3.54
C LEU A 281 -26.51 16.82 5.04
N ASP A 282 -25.67 17.65 5.66
CA ASP A 282 -25.86 18.07 7.05
C ASP A 282 -27.18 18.82 7.26
N ASN A 283 -27.60 19.64 6.29
CA ASN A 283 -28.86 20.39 6.35
C ASN A 283 -30.08 19.49 6.10
N GLU A 284 -29.98 18.55 5.15
CA GLU A 284 -31.08 17.63 4.82
C GLU A 284 -31.38 16.62 5.95
N ASN A 285 -30.38 16.26 6.76
CA ASN A 285 -30.50 15.29 7.86
C ASN A 285 -30.75 15.93 9.25
N SER A 286 -31.29 17.15 9.31
CA SER A 286 -31.38 17.97 10.54
C SER A 286 -32.44 17.55 11.59
N SER A 287 -33.14 16.44 11.42
CA SER A 287 -34.38 16.15 12.18
C SER A 287 -34.22 15.25 13.44
N SER A 288 -33.01 15.01 13.95
CA SER A 288 -32.81 14.22 15.18
C SER A 288 -31.65 14.71 16.06
N ASP A 289 -31.80 14.58 17.39
CA ASP A 289 -30.83 14.97 18.44
C ASP A 289 -29.46 14.24 18.38
N ASP A 290 -29.30 13.20 17.56
CA ASP A 290 -28.06 12.41 17.40
C ASP A 290 -27.47 12.66 15.99
N LYS A 291 -27.26 13.95 15.66
CA LYS A 291 -26.92 14.42 14.30
C LYS A 291 -25.53 13.93 13.87
N PHE A 292 -25.48 13.11 12.82
CA PHE A 292 -24.24 12.81 12.14
C PHE A 292 -23.80 14.02 11.31
N HIS A 293 -22.62 14.57 11.62
CA HIS A 293 -22.06 15.72 10.92
C HIS A 293 -21.07 15.26 9.83
N PHE A 294 -21.49 15.31 8.58
CA PHE A 294 -20.75 14.83 7.41
C PHE A 294 -19.43 15.60 7.20
N VAL A 295 -19.43 16.93 7.36
CA VAL A 295 -18.19 17.75 7.25
C VAL A 295 -17.18 17.36 8.34
N LEU A 296 -17.66 17.17 9.57
CA LEU A 296 -16.81 16.79 10.69
C LEU A 296 -16.26 15.37 10.51
N GLU A 297 -17.05 14.43 9.98
CA GLU A 297 -16.57 13.08 9.70
C GLU A 297 -15.50 13.08 8.59
N ALA A 298 -15.69 13.84 7.51
CA ALA A 298 -14.68 13.96 6.46
C ALA A 298 -13.36 14.53 7.02
N SER A 299 -13.46 15.57 7.83
CA SER A 299 -12.30 16.18 8.52
C SER A 299 -11.64 15.20 9.50
N ARG A 300 -12.44 14.44 10.26
CA ARG A 300 -11.95 13.42 11.19
C ARG A 300 -11.20 12.31 10.46
N ARG A 301 -11.75 11.78 9.37
CA ARG A 301 -11.08 10.74 8.55
C ARG A 301 -9.80 11.25 7.91
N SER A 302 -9.78 12.52 7.50
CA SER A 302 -8.59 13.18 6.96
C SER A 302 -7.50 13.27 8.04
N ASN A 303 -7.81 13.82 9.21
CA ASN A 303 -6.85 13.95 10.31
C ASN A 303 -6.38 12.59 10.88
N MET A 304 -7.17 11.51 10.74
CA MET A 304 -6.70 10.16 11.09
C MET A 304 -5.51 9.70 10.22
N ILE A 305 -5.39 10.18 8.98
CA ILE A 305 -4.25 9.87 8.11
C ILE A 305 -2.96 10.48 8.69
N CYS A 306 -3.06 11.67 9.29
CA CYS A 306 -1.92 12.36 9.89
C CYS A 306 -1.25 11.57 11.03
N LEU A 307 -1.95 10.63 11.67
CA LEU A 307 -1.38 9.77 12.72
C LEU A 307 -0.49 8.64 12.15
N GLN A 308 -0.42 8.48 10.83
CA GLN A 308 0.50 7.52 10.22
C GLN A 308 1.94 7.93 10.51
N LEU A 309 2.79 6.93 10.77
CA LEU A 309 4.23 7.11 10.89
C LEU A 309 4.93 6.27 9.83
N PHE A 310 5.82 6.89 9.08
CA PHE A 310 6.72 6.19 8.18
C PHE A 310 7.56 5.17 8.98
N LYS A 311 7.55 3.92 8.51
CA LYS A 311 8.35 2.84 9.08
C LYS A 311 9.09 2.14 7.97
N LYS A 312 10.39 1.92 8.16
CA LYS A 312 11.16 1.04 7.27
C LYS A 312 10.63 -0.38 7.44
N GLU A 313 10.41 -1.06 6.32
CA GLU A 313 10.22 -2.50 6.33
C GLU A 313 11.57 -3.16 6.68
N ILE A 314 11.67 -3.64 7.93
CA ILE A 314 12.86 -4.32 8.44
C ILE A 314 12.53 -5.79 8.57
N GLU A 315 13.17 -6.60 7.73
CA GLU A 315 13.04 -8.05 7.77
C GLU A 315 14.04 -8.67 8.75
N ALA A 316 13.64 -9.77 9.38
CA ALA A 316 14.52 -10.54 10.25
C ALA A 316 15.70 -11.17 9.47
N SER A 317 15.50 -11.45 8.18
CA SER A 317 16.52 -11.92 7.25
C SER A 317 16.39 -11.15 5.94
N PRO A 318 17.49 -10.63 5.35
CA PRO A 318 17.43 -9.88 4.10
C PRO A 318 16.77 -10.67 2.96
N GLY A 319 15.78 -10.07 2.29
CA GLY A 319 15.13 -10.62 1.10
C GLY A 319 14.18 -11.80 1.34
N GLU A 320 13.84 -12.10 2.58
CA GLU A 320 12.95 -13.22 2.95
C GLU A 320 11.54 -13.02 2.39
N SER A 321 10.97 -11.82 2.49
CA SER A 321 9.62 -11.55 1.96
C SER A 321 9.56 -11.71 0.44
N SER A 322 10.61 -11.24 -0.25
CA SER A 322 10.80 -11.40 -1.69
C SER A 322 10.84 -12.87 -2.08
N ALA A 323 11.63 -13.68 -1.37
CA ALA A 323 11.72 -15.12 -1.61
C ALA A 323 10.35 -15.81 -1.42
N LEU A 324 9.64 -15.51 -0.33
CA LEU A 324 8.30 -16.06 -0.04
C LEU A 324 7.27 -15.68 -1.11
N SER A 325 7.29 -14.43 -1.57
CA SER A 325 6.44 -13.96 -2.67
C SER A 325 6.70 -14.74 -3.96
N LEU A 326 7.97 -14.94 -4.33
CA LEU A 326 8.35 -15.75 -5.50
C LEU A 326 7.89 -17.20 -5.37
N PHE A 327 8.00 -17.81 -4.19
CA PHE A 327 7.52 -19.17 -3.94
C PHE A 327 6.01 -19.28 -4.12
N SER A 328 5.24 -18.35 -3.55
CA SER A 328 3.77 -18.36 -3.65
C SER A 328 3.30 -18.24 -5.11
N ARG A 329 3.91 -17.34 -5.89
CA ARG A 329 3.57 -17.13 -7.31
C ARG A 329 3.85 -18.36 -8.16
N ARG A 330 4.98 -19.04 -7.92
CA ARG A 330 5.35 -20.28 -8.63
C ARG A 330 4.38 -21.43 -8.33
N VAL A 331 3.92 -21.57 -7.08
CA VAL A 331 2.92 -22.58 -6.69
C VAL A 331 1.57 -22.35 -7.37
N SER A 332 1.19 -21.09 -7.62
CA SER A 332 -0.07 -20.76 -8.31
C SER A 332 -0.01 -20.93 -9.83
N SER A 333 1.17 -20.75 -10.46
CA SER A 333 1.30 -20.80 -11.92
C SER A 333 1.57 -22.19 -12.49
N HIS A 334 2.15 -23.11 -11.72
CA HIS A 334 2.45 -24.48 -12.16
C HIS A 334 1.84 -25.48 -11.18
N GLY A 335 0.67 -26.05 -11.55
CA GLY A 335 0.11 -27.20 -10.84
C GLY A 335 1.16 -28.31 -10.76
N PHE A 336 1.36 -28.86 -9.57
CA PHE A 336 2.44 -29.80 -9.21
C PHE A 336 2.95 -30.70 -10.35
N PRO A 337 4.23 -30.57 -10.72
CA PRO A 337 5.07 -31.71 -11.03
C PRO A 337 6.09 -31.89 -9.89
N SER A 338 6.21 -33.11 -9.41
CA SER A 338 7.27 -33.52 -8.48
C SER A 338 8.64 -33.35 -9.17
N ILE A 339 9.26 -32.17 -9.07
CA ILE A 339 10.65 -31.95 -9.50
C ILE A 339 11.57 -32.29 -8.32
N SER A 340 12.47 -33.24 -8.51
CA SER A 340 13.46 -33.74 -7.55
C SER A 340 14.43 -32.68 -6.98
N ASN A 341 14.41 -31.44 -7.46
CA ASN A 341 15.34 -30.36 -7.10
C ASN A 341 14.68 -29.15 -6.40
N GLU A 342 13.44 -29.27 -5.92
CA GLU A 342 12.69 -28.13 -5.36
C GLU A 342 13.43 -27.43 -4.19
N ALA A 343 14.05 -28.19 -3.30
CA ALA A 343 14.78 -27.63 -2.16
C ALA A 343 16.03 -26.82 -2.58
N GLN A 344 16.76 -27.28 -3.59
CA GLN A 344 17.93 -26.58 -4.11
C GLN A 344 17.52 -25.26 -4.78
N ILE A 345 16.45 -25.30 -5.57
CA ILE A 345 15.91 -24.12 -6.24
C ILE A 345 15.42 -23.09 -5.22
N GLN A 346 14.72 -23.53 -4.16
CA GLN A 346 14.31 -22.65 -3.06
C GLN A 346 15.51 -22.02 -2.34
N ASN A 347 16.59 -22.77 -2.15
CA ASN A 347 17.82 -22.24 -1.54
C ASN A 347 18.46 -21.15 -2.41
N ILE A 348 18.60 -21.40 -3.72
CA ILE A 348 19.16 -20.42 -4.66
C ILE A 348 18.30 -19.15 -4.71
N VAL A 349 16.97 -19.27 -4.74
CA VAL A 349 16.08 -18.10 -4.69
C VAL A 349 16.30 -17.28 -3.43
N ARG A 350 16.43 -17.92 -2.25
CA ARG A 350 16.72 -17.22 -0.99
C ARG A 350 18.06 -16.48 -1.07
N GLN A 351 19.12 -17.16 -1.51
CA GLN A 351 20.45 -16.57 -1.64
C GLN A 351 20.46 -15.35 -2.59
N LEU A 352 19.80 -15.47 -3.75
CA LEU A 352 19.70 -14.37 -4.72
C LEU A 352 18.84 -13.22 -4.18
N CYS A 353 17.76 -13.50 -3.44
CA CYS A 353 16.95 -12.46 -2.80
C CYS A 353 17.72 -11.73 -1.69
N THR A 354 18.47 -12.44 -0.86
CA THR A 354 19.35 -11.87 0.17
C THR A 354 20.42 -10.99 -0.47
N TRP A 355 21.10 -11.49 -1.50
CA TRP A 355 22.08 -10.71 -2.25
C TRP A 355 21.45 -9.46 -2.88
N ARG A 356 20.27 -9.59 -3.50
CA ARG A 356 19.54 -8.48 -4.11
C ARG A 356 19.20 -7.39 -3.09
N ASP A 357 18.69 -7.75 -1.92
CA ASP A 357 18.35 -6.79 -0.85
C ASP A 357 19.59 -6.04 -0.37
N LEU A 358 20.69 -6.75 -0.11
CA LEU A 358 21.96 -6.13 0.30
C LEU A 358 22.47 -5.15 -0.76
N MET A 359 22.51 -5.55 -2.03
CA MET A 359 22.97 -4.69 -3.12
C MET A 359 22.06 -3.49 -3.33
N ALA A 360 20.74 -3.67 -3.21
CA ALA A 360 19.77 -2.59 -3.33
C ALA A 360 19.97 -1.52 -2.24
N ARG A 361 20.19 -1.93 -0.99
CA ARG A 361 20.47 -1.02 0.13
C ARG A 361 21.79 -0.28 -0.03
N ILE A 362 22.86 -1.02 -0.35
CA ILE A 362 24.21 -0.47 -0.51
C ILE A 362 24.20 0.58 -1.60
N HIS A 363 23.73 0.22 -2.80
CA HIS A 363 23.78 1.09 -3.96
C HIS A 363 22.65 2.13 -4.03
N ASP A 364 21.75 2.13 -3.05
CA ASP A 364 20.51 2.90 -3.03
C ASP A 364 19.72 2.73 -4.34
N GLU A 365 19.38 1.50 -4.68
CA GLU A 365 18.61 1.15 -5.87
C GLU A 365 17.38 0.33 -5.46
N SER A 366 16.32 0.33 -6.26
CA SER A 366 15.19 -0.57 -5.99
C SER A 366 15.59 -2.02 -6.23
N LEU A 367 14.91 -2.94 -5.53
CA LEU A 367 15.07 -4.39 -5.75
C LEU A 367 14.90 -4.74 -7.25
N LYS A 368 13.89 -4.17 -7.90
CA LYS A 368 13.58 -4.41 -9.31
C LYS A 368 14.70 -3.92 -10.24
N TYR A 369 15.31 -2.78 -9.95
CA TYR A 369 16.43 -2.27 -10.74
C TYR A 369 17.69 -3.14 -10.57
N VAL A 370 17.96 -3.64 -9.36
CA VAL A 370 19.12 -4.52 -9.12
C VAL A 370 18.97 -5.82 -9.89
N LEU A 371 17.93 -6.61 -9.62
CA LEU A 371 17.70 -7.90 -10.27
C LEU A 371 16.21 -8.25 -10.26
N SER A 372 15.63 -8.47 -11.45
CA SER A 372 14.20 -8.73 -11.58
C SER A 372 13.78 -10.07 -10.95
N ASP A 373 12.51 -10.17 -10.56
CA ASP A 373 11.91 -11.41 -10.06
C ASP A 373 12.06 -12.55 -11.08
N GLN A 374 11.89 -12.24 -12.37
CA GLN A 374 12.00 -13.18 -13.48
C GLN A 374 13.43 -13.70 -13.63
N ALA A 375 14.42 -12.81 -13.53
CA ALA A 375 15.83 -13.19 -13.58
C ALA A 375 16.21 -14.13 -12.41
N ILE A 376 15.74 -13.84 -11.18
CA ILE A 376 15.95 -14.75 -10.03
C ILE A 376 15.37 -16.13 -10.30
N VAL A 377 14.12 -16.18 -10.78
CA VAL A 377 13.42 -17.43 -11.08
C VAL A 377 14.12 -18.20 -12.20
N ALA A 378 14.61 -17.52 -13.24
CA ALA A 378 15.34 -18.12 -14.35
C ALA A 378 16.69 -18.72 -13.91
N LEU A 379 17.49 -17.95 -13.18
CA LEU A 379 18.79 -18.39 -12.64
C LEU A 379 18.64 -19.58 -11.68
N ALA A 380 17.59 -19.58 -10.85
CA ALA A 380 17.34 -20.67 -9.93
C ALA A 380 16.87 -21.95 -10.63
N SER A 381 16.18 -21.84 -11.77
CA SER A 381 15.73 -23.00 -12.57
C SER A 381 16.85 -23.61 -13.41
N GLN A 382 17.81 -22.80 -13.86
CA GLN A 382 18.92 -23.22 -14.72
C GLN A 382 20.24 -22.68 -14.13
N PRO A 383 20.75 -23.29 -13.05
CA PRO A 383 22.03 -22.88 -12.46
C PRO A 383 23.14 -23.04 -13.51
N SER A 384 23.63 -21.89 -13.99
CA SER A 384 24.57 -21.78 -15.11
C SER A 384 26.01 -21.93 -14.65
N ALA A 385 26.89 -22.42 -15.51
CA ALA A 385 28.28 -22.76 -15.17
C ALA A 385 29.31 -21.68 -15.57
N SER A 386 28.88 -20.57 -16.16
CA SER A 386 29.76 -19.46 -16.56
C SER A 386 29.14 -18.07 -16.40
N HIS A 387 29.98 -17.05 -16.25
CA HIS A 387 29.55 -15.64 -16.21
C HIS A 387 28.74 -15.22 -17.45
N SER A 388 29.10 -15.72 -18.64
CA SER A 388 28.38 -15.39 -19.88
C SER A 388 26.96 -15.97 -19.91
N GLU A 389 26.76 -17.18 -19.40
CA GLU A 389 25.45 -17.81 -19.32
C GLU A 389 24.54 -17.09 -18.31
N ILE A 390 25.09 -16.69 -17.15
CA ILE A 390 24.36 -15.89 -16.16
C ILE A 390 23.89 -14.58 -16.78
N TYR A 391 24.80 -13.86 -17.45
CA TYR A 391 24.47 -12.61 -18.14
C TYR A 391 23.34 -12.81 -19.15
N ASN A 392 23.46 -13.81 -20.02
CA ASN A 392 22.47 -14.08 -21.06
C ASN A 392 21.13 -14.52 -20.48
N THR A 393 21.13 -15.30 -19.40
CA THR A 393 19.91 -15.75 -18.71
C THR A 393 19.13 -14.56 -18.15
N ILE A 394 19.83 -13.61 -17.52
CA ILE A 394 19.21 -12.39 -17.00
C ILE A 394 18.65 -11.54 -18.13
N ALA A 395 19.44 -11.29 -19.19
CA ALA A 395 19.01 -10.51 -20.34
C ALA A 395 17.76 -11.10 -21.01
N GLN A 396 17.72 -12.42 -21.21
CA GLN A 396 16.56 -13.10 -21.79
C GLN A 396 15.34 -13.07 -20.87
N ALA A 397 15.52 -13.21 -19.56
CA ALA A 397 14.42 -13.14 -18.60
C ALA A 397 13.75 -11.77 -18.60
N ASP A 398 14.52 -10.70 -18.77
CA ASP A 398 14.00 -9.32 -18.77
C ASP A 398 13.34 -8.95 -20.11
N ILE A 399 13.88 -9.40 -21.26
CA ILE A 399 13.29 -9.15 -22.60
C ILE A 399 11.86 -9.73 -22.70
N ASN A 400 11.62 -10.91 -22.12
CA ASN A 400 10.30 -11.55 -22.14
C ASN A 400 9.21 -10.75 -21.38
N MET A 401 9.57 -9.67 -20.70
CA MET A 401 8.67 -8.75 -19.99
C MET A 401 8.27 -7.51 -20.81
N GLU A 402 8.97 -7.18 -21.91
CA GLU A 402 8.92 -5.87 -22.61
C GLU A 402 7.58 -5.52 -23.32
N MET A 403 6.49 -6.25 -23.06
CA MET A 403 5.15 -5.89 -23.56
C MET A 403 4.42 -4.84 -22.69
N GLY A 404 5.09 -4.14 -21.76
CA GLY A 404 4.40 -3.10 -20.98
C GLY A 404 5.17 -2.24 -19.97
N VAL A 405 6.51 -2.16 -20.00
CA VAL A 405 7.29 -1.31 -19.05
C VAL A 405 8.40 -0.56 -19.79
N ASN A 406 8.62 0.70 -19.41
CA ASN A 406 9.58 1.66 -19.97
C ASN A 406 10.88 0.99 -20.54
N PRO A 407 11.19 1.18 -21.84
CA PRO A 407 12.31 0.52 -22.54
C PRO A 407 13.72 1.01 -22.11
N LEU A 408 13.86 1.64 -20.95
CA LEU A 408 15.07 2.34 -20.50
C LEU A 408 15.87 1.62 -19.41
N ILE A 409 15.42 0.47 -18.88
CA ILE A 409 16.21 -0.23 -17.85
C ILE A 409 17.28 -1.08 -18.55
N PRO A 410 18.58 -0.81 -18.33
CA PRO A 410 19.65 -1.68 -18.84
C PRO A 410 19.54 -3.07 -18.21
N SER A 411 19.49 -4.11 -19.05
CA SER A 411 19.54 -5.51 -18.60
C SER A 411 20.76 -6.24 -19.17
N PRO A 412 21.52 -6.97 -18.33
CA PRO A 412 21.49 -6.94 -16.86
C PRO A 412 21.85 -5.55 -16.32
N SER A 413 21.41 -5.24 -15.09
CA SER A 413 21.67 -3.93 -14.48
C SER A 413 23.17 -3.66 -14.32
N PRO A 414 23.60 -2.38 -14.29
CA PRO A 414 24.99 -2.02 -13.98
C PRO A 414 25.49 -2.57 -12.63
N VAL A 415 24.58 -2.70 -11.65
CA VAL A 415 24.86 -3.36 -10.36
C VAL A 415 25.24 -4.81 -10.59
N VAL A 416 24.40 -5.57 -11.31
CA VAL A 416 24.65 -6.97 -11.64
C VAL A 416 25.94 -7.12 -12.44
N CYS A 417 26.18 -6.26 -13.42
CA CYS A 417 27.41 -6.29 -14.22
C CYS A 417 28.67 -6.12 -13.35
N SER A 418 28.62 -5.24 -12.35
CA SER A 418 29.73 -4.97 -11.42
C SER A 418 29.95 -6.12 -10.43
N HIS A 419 28.89 -6.88 -10.11
CA HIS A 419 28.87 -7.93 -9.09
C HIS A 419 28.59 -9.33 -9.66
N LEU A 420 28.82 -9.54 -10.96
CA LEU A 420 28.46 -10.77 -11.66
C LEU A 420 29.15 -12.01 -11.07
N SER A 421 30.36 -11.84 -10.56
CA SER A 421 31.12 -12.89 -9.87
C SER A 421 30.46 -13.34 -8.57
N ASP A 422 29.80 -12.43 -7.85
CA ASP A 422 29.12 -12.78 -6.61
C ASP A 422 27.94 -13.72 -6.91
N ILE A 423 27.14 -13.43 -7.95
CA ILE A 423 26.06 -14.30 -8.43
C ILE A 423 26.61 -15.66 -8.87
N TYR A 424 27.71 -15.68 -9.62
CA TYR A 424 28.36 -16.93 -10.02
C TYR A 424 28.75 -17.81 -8.83
N HIS A 425 29.35 -17.22 -7.79
CA HIS A 425 29.73 -17.95 -6.58
C HIS A 425 28.51 -18.47 -5.80
N LEU A 426 27.44 -17.70 -5.72
CA LEU A 426 26.17 -18.13 -5.10
C LEU A 426 25.58 -19.34 -5.84
N LEU A 427 25.53 -19.32 -7.18
CA LEU A 427 24.99 -20.41 -8.00
C LEU A 427 25.87 -21.67 -7.97
N ALA A 428 27.19 -21.52 -7.87
CA ALA A 428 28.12 -22.64 -7.82
C ALA A 428 28.05 -23.44 -6.50
N ASN A 429 27.23 -23.02 -5.52
CA ASN A 429 26.99 -23.71 -4.25
C ASN A 429 28.27 -24.03 -3.44
N LYS A 430 29.38 -23.33 -3.73
CA LYS A 430 30.71 -23.55 -3.15
C LYS A 430 30.86 -22.88 -1.77
N LEU A 431 29.88 -22.86 -0.86
CA LEU A 431 29.93 -21.80 0.18
C LEU A 431 29.54 -22.15 1.61
N ASP A 432 30.51 -21.85 2.47
CA ASP A 432 30.45 -21.52 3.89
C ASP A 432 29.60 -20.26 4.17
N ASN A 433 29.16 -20.11 5.42
CA ASN A 433 28.30 -19.01 5.89
C ASN A 433 28.88 -17.58 5.74
N ASP A 434 30.14 -17.43 5.33
CA ASP A 434 30.89 -16.17 5.36
C ASP A 434 30.93 -15.39 4.03
N ILE A 435 30.30 -15.87 2.94
CA ILE A 435 30.38 -15.19 1.64
C ILE A 435 29.81 -13.77 1.66
N TYR A 436 28.71 -13.54 2.37
CA TYR A 436 28.07 -12.22 2.38
C TYR A 436 28.99 -11.19 3.04
N SER A 437 29.71 -11.57 4.10
CA SER A 437 30.76 -10.74 4.69
C SER A 437 31.84 -10.38 3.66
N VAL A 438 32.30 -11.37 2.88
CA VAL A 438 33.30 -11.13 1.81
C VAL A 438 32.77 -10.22 0.71
N ILE A 439 31.51 -10.41 0.28
CA ILE A 439 30.86 -9.55 -0.73
C ILE A 439 30.76 -8.11 -0.21
N LEU A 440 30.34 -7.93 1.04
CA LEU A 440 30.24 -6.61 1.68
C LEU A 440 31.62 -5.95 1.77
N GLN A 441 32.67 -6.69 2.14
CA GLN A 441 34.04 -6.16 2.17
C GLN A 441 34.53 -5.68 0.79
N LYS A 442 34.16 -6.35 -0.30
CA LYS A 442 34.49 -5.89 -1.68
C LYS A 442 33.83 -4.57 -2.05
N CYS A 443 32.73 -4.20 -1.41
CA CYS A 443 32.04 -2.93 -1.64
C CYS A 443 32.73 -1.73 -0.94
N LEU A 444 33.76 -1.99 -0.12
CA LEU A 444 34.59 -0.94 0.50
C LEU A 444 35.67 -0.49 -0.50
N GLY A 445 35.85 0.82 -0.64
CA GLY A 445 36.89 1.39 -1.51
C GLY A 445 38.31 1.12 -1.00
N GLN A 446 39.33 1.49 -1.78
CA GLN A 446 40.75 1.23 -1.48
C GLN A 446 41.23 1.83 -0.13
N ASN A 447 40.53 2.84 0.40
CA ASN A 447 40.80 3.46 1.70
C ASN A 447 39.85 2.98 2.81
N GLY A 448 39.06 1.92 2.57
CA GLY A 448 37.95 1.51 3.43
C GLY A 448 36.69 2.37 3.29
N SER A 449 36.70 3.46 2.54
CA SER A 449 35.54 4.32 2.34
C SER A 449 34.56 3.74 1.30
N CYS A 450 33.28 3.62 1.65
CA CYS A 450 32.22 3.39 0.66
C CYS A 450 31.88 4.74 -0.01
N PRO A 451 31.75 4.84 -1.35
CA PRO A 451 31.25 6.07 -2.00
C PRO A 451 29.76 6.36 -1.70
N LEU A 452 29.13 5.55 -0.85
CA LEU A 452 27.73 5.63 -0.43
C LEU A 452 27.67 6.03 1.06
N SER A 453 26.53 6.59 1.48
CA SER A 453 26.17 7.05 2.83
C SER A 453 26.99 6.47 4.01
N ILE A 454 27.34 7.30 5.00
CA ILE A 454 27.95 6.85 6.28
C ILE A 454 27.12 5.76 6.98
N PHE A 455 25.81 5.70 6.74
CA PHE A 455 24.91 4.68 7.27
C PHE A 455 25.06 3.33 6.54
N ASN A 456 25.36 3.36 5.23
CA ASN A 456 25.69 2.16 4.47
C ASN A 456 27.06 1.61 4.91
N TYR A 457 27.99 2.49 5.31
CA TYR A 457 29.25 2.07 5.95
C TYR A 457 29.03 1.32 7.28
N ALA A 458 28.07 1.73 8.12
CA ALA A 458 27.73 0.98 9.33
C ALA A 458 27.18 -0.43 9.00
N LEU A 459 26.46 -0.60 7.90
CA LEU A 459 26.02 -1.90 7.39
C LEU A 459 27.20 -2.79 6.93
N LEU A 460 28.28 -2.15 6.46
CA LEU A 460 29.51 -2.80 5.98
C LEU A 460 30.52 -3.10 7.11
N VAL A 461 30.48 -2.36 8.23
CA VAL A 461 31.47 -2.43 9.32
C VAL A 461 30.93 -3.06 10.61
N ASN A 462 29.67 -2.82 10.98
CA ASN A 462 29.07 -3.30 12.24
C ASN A 462 28.24 -4.55 12.08
N SER A 463 28.24 -5.17 10.90
CA SER A 463 27.55 -6.44 10.69
C SER A 463 28.29 -7.57 11.41
N ASN A 464 28.06 -7.69 12.72
CA ASN A 464 27.67 -8.97 13.28
C ASN A 464 26.32 -9.37 12.64
N LEU A 465 26.29 -9.54 11.31
CA LEU A 465 25.41 -10.49 10.67
C LEU A 465 25.93 -11.85 11.16
N ARG A 466 25.79 -12.17 12.44
CA ARG A 466 25.70 -13.56 12.86
C ARG A 466 24.37 -13.96 12.26
N PRO A 467 24.35 -14.74 11.18
CA PRO A 467 23.16 -15.51 10.98
C PRO A 467 23.10 -16.36 12.26
N THR A 468 21.96 -16.48 12.89
CA THR A 468 21.71 -17.66 13.71
C THR A 468 21.67 -18.89 12.78
N LEU A 469 22.78 -19.17 12.09
CA LEU A 469 23.14 -20.42 11.44
C LEU A 469 23.74 -21.40 12.47
N ALA A 470 23.48 -21.16 13.76
CA ALA A 470 23.56 -22.19 14.78
C ALA A 470 22.33 -23.09 14.65
N TYR A 471 22.41 -24.04 13.72
CA TYR A 471 21.62 -25.25 13.73
C TYR A 471 21.98 -26.03 15.01
N LYS A 472 21.36 -25.67 16.15
CA LYS A 472 21.22 -26.66 17.23
C LYS A 472 20.24 -27.69 16.69
N GLN A 473 20.78 -28.84 16.30
CA GLN A 473 20.01 -30.08 16.13
C GLN A 473 19.23 -30.34 17.43
N PRO A 474 17.89 -30.38 17.38
CA PRO A 474 17.18 -31.52 17.91
C PRO A 474 16.70 -32.34 16.72
N GLY A 475 16.76 -33.66 16.85
CA GLY A 475 16.47 -34.63 15.78
C GLY A 475 15.14 -34.41 15.03
N PRO A 476 14.92 -35.16 13.95
CA PRO A 476 14.06 -34.78 12.84
C PRO A 476 12.65 -34.44 13.30
N LYS A 477 12.33 -33.15 13.30
CA LYS A 477 10.96 -32.62 13.34
C LYS A 477 10.83 -31.59 12.21
N ASN A 478 9.88 -31.85 11.32
CA ASN A 478 9.72 -31.24 10.00
C ASN A 478 9.79 -29.68 9.96
N PRO A 479 10.62 -29.07 9.08
CA PRO A 479 10.76 -27.62 8.93
C PRO A 479 9.59 -26.91 8.21
N LYS A 480 8.58 -27.65 7.68
CA LYS A 480 7.34 -27.08 7.12
C LYS A 480 6.42 -26.41 8.16
N GLN A 481 6.72 -26.54 9.46
CA GLN A 481 5.84 -26.12 10.54
C GLN A 481 6.14 -24.71 11.08
N TYR A 482 7.38 -24.21 10.96
CA TYR A 482 7.80 -22.93 11.54
C TYR A 482 7.45 -21.70 10.67
N SER A 483 7.56 -21.77 9.34
CA SER A 483 7.24 -20.63 8.45
C SER A 483 5.73 -20.39 8.29
N ARG A 484 4.92 -21.45 8.40
CA ARG A 484 3.45 -21.31 8.52
C ARG A 484 3.07 -20.62 9.82
N LYS A 485 3.77 -20.89 10.92
CA LYS A 485 3.43 -20.32 12.22
C LYS A 485 3.57 -18.80 12.25
N ALA A 486 4.70 -18.24 11.81
CA ALA A 486 4.90 -16.78 11.80
C ALA A 486 3.93 -16.02 10.86
N SER A 487 3.69 -16.55 9.65
CA SER A 487 2.69 -15.96 8.74
C SER A 487 1.27 -16.10 9.27
N ARG A 488 0.98 -17.20 10.00
CA ARG A 488 -0.30 -17.41 10.67
C ARG A 488 -0.45 -16.52 11.89
N ASP A 489 0.60 -16.27 12.65
CA ASP A 489 0.60 -15.37 13.79
C ASP A 489 0.33 -13.92 13.35
N LEU A 490 0.90 -13.49 12.22
CA LEU A 490 0.58 -12.20 11.58
C LEU A 490 -0.88 -12.13 11.09
N PHE A 491 -1.39 -13.21 10.50
CA PHE A 491 -2.80 -13.29 10.06
C PHE A 491 -3.75 -13.25 11.27
N VAL A 492 -3.43 -14.01 12.32
CA VAL A 492 -4.13 -14.01 13.60
C VAL A 492 -4.14 -12.61 14.18
N GLN A 493 -2.99 -11.94 14.27
CA GLN A 493 -2.87 -10.58 14.81
C GLN A 493 -3.67 -9.55 13.98
N LYS A 494 -3.70 -9.69 12.65
CA LYS A 494 -4.42 -8.77 11.76
C LYS A 494 -5.94 -8.87 11.89
N PHE A 495 -6.47 -10.08 12.00
CA PHE A 495 -7.91 -10.33 11.90
C PHE A 495 -8.60 -10.66 13.23
N SER A 496 -7.85 -11.02 14.28
CA SER A 496 -8.42 -11.20 15.62
C SER A 496 -9.03 -9.91 16.18
N CYS A 497 -10.04 -10.06 17.03
CA CYS A 497 -10.60 -8.93 17.77
C CYS A 497 -9.51 -8.32 18.67
N LYS A 498 -9.19 -7.03 18.47
CA LYS A 498 -8.16 -6.30 19.25
C LYS A 498 -8.57 -6.00 20.70
N SER A 499 -9.86 -6.15 21.02
CA SER A 499 -10.44 -5.93 22.34
C SER A 499 -11.39 -7.09 22.69
N ALA A 500 -11.66 -7.26 23.99
CA ALA A 500 -12.69 -8.18 24.47
C ALA A 500 -14.03 -7.91 23.75
N VAL A 501 -14.70 -8.97 23.30
CA VAL A 501 -16.00 -8.85 22.64
C VAL A 501 -17.09 -8.74 23.68
N TYR A 502 -17.09 -9.63 24.67
CA TYR A 502 -18.00 -9.60 25.82
C TYR A 502 -17.32 -8.89 26.98
N HIS A 503 -17.83 -7.72 27.37
CA HIS A 503 -17.30 -6.99 28.52
C HIS A 503 -17.88 -7.49 29.85
N ASN A 504 -19.00 -8.23 29.79
CA ASN A 504 -19.73 -8.73 30.95
C ASN A 504 -20.05 -7.64 31.98
N CYS A 505 -20.38 -6.45 31.50
CA CYS A 505 -20.95 -5.40 32.34
C CYS A 505 -22.32 -5.85 32.85
N ARG A 506 -22.68 -5.50 34.08
CA ARG A 506 -23.93 -5.98 34.70
C ARG A 506 -24.98 -4.87 34.73
N ILE A 507 -26.22 -5.21 34.37
CA ILE A 507 -27.36 -4.31 34.53
C ILE A 507 -28.29 -4.91 35.57
N TYR A 508 -28.57 -4.16 36.62
CA TYR A 508 -29.50 -4.48 37.68
C TYR A 508 -30.80 -3.67 37.55
N ALA A 509 -31.91 -4.26 37.95
CA ALA A 509 -33.16 -3.54 38.18
C ALA A 509 -33.04 -2.64 39.42
N ASN A 510 -34.00 -1.72 39.58
CA ASN A 510 -34.12 -0.82 40.73
C ASN A 510 -34.23 -1.56 42.09
N ASP A 511 -34.66 -2.82 42.10
CA ASP A 511 -34.78 -3.70 43.26
C ASP A 511 -33.54 -4.57 43.52
N GLY A 512 -32.48 -4.38 42.73
CA GLY A 512 -31.20 -5.07 42.87
C GLY A 512 -31.12 -6.44 42.17
N ARG A 513 -32.16 -6.90 41.47
CA ARG A 513 -32.08 -8.16 40.69
C ARG A 513 -31.30 -7.98 39.39
N LEU A 514 -30.53 -9.00 38.99
CA LEU A 514 -29.73 -8.98 37.77
C LEU A 514 -30.63 -9.13 36.53
N LEU A 515 -30.56 -8.19 35.60
CA LEU A 515 -31.29 -8.22 34.35
C LEU A 515 -30.47 -8.83 33.21
N CYS A 516 -29.24 -8.39 33.02
CA CYS A 516 -28.38 -8.99 32.00
C CYS A 516 -26.91 -8.64 32.16
N TYR A 517 -26.08 -9.48 31.54
CA TYR A 517 -24.73 -9.12 31.13
C TYR A 517 -24.77 -8.41 29.77
N CYS A 518 -24.05 -7.30 29.64
CA CYS A 518 -23.99 -6.51 28.41
C CYS A 518 -22.58 -5.99 28.11
N ASP A 519 -22.48 -5.31 26.97
CA ASP A 519 -21.27 -4.59 26.57
C ASP A 519 -21.20 -3.20 27.17
N ARG A 520 -19.98 -2.71 27.34
CA ARG A 520 -19.69 -1.39 27.93
C ARG A 520 -20.42 -0.24 27.24
N ARG A 521 -20.51 -0.27 25.91
CA ARG A 521 -21.27 0.74 25.13
C ARG A 521 -22.75 0.81 25.51
N LYS A 522 -23.37 -0.33 25.82
CA LYS A 522 -24.79 -0.36 26.25
C LYS A 522 -24.93 0.26 27.64
N LEU A 523 -23.99 -0.03 28.54
CA LEU A 523 -23.95 0.57 29.88
C LEU A 523 -23.75 2.08 29.80
N GLU A 524 -22.79 2.55 28.99
CA GLU A 524 -22.51 3.97 28.74
C GLU A 524 -23.75 4.69 28.16
N TRP A 525 -24.50 4.03 27.27
CA TRP A 525 -25.75 4.58 26.74
C TRP A 525 -26.78 4.87 27.84
N TYR A 526 -26.96 3.98 28.81
CA TYR A 526 -27.88 4.22 29.94
C TYR A 526 -27.39 5.31 30.89
N LEU A 527 -26.08 5.37 31.16
CA LEU A 527 -25.48 6.40 32.02
C LEU A 527 -25.56 7.79 31.38
N SER A 528 -25.23 7.91 30.10
CA SER A 528 -25.25 9.19 29.36
C SER A 528 -26.63 9.84 29.25
N ARG A 529 -27.69 9.06 29.48
CA ARG A 529 -29.09 9.51 29.41
C ARG A 529 -29.75 9.61 30.78
N ASP A 530 -28.98 9.52 31.86
CA ASP A 530 -29.48 9.55 33.24
C ASP A 530 -30.57 8.50 33.53
N LEU A 531 -30.54 7.36 32.82
CA LEU A 531 -31.51 6.27 32.96
C LEU A 531 -31.05 5.21 33.96
N ALA A 532 -29.80 5.29 34.42
CA ALA A 532 -29.19 4.34 35.34
C ALA A 532 -28.13 5.01 36.22
N LYS A 533 -27.79 4.40 37.35
CA LYS A 533 -26.67 4.81 38.22
C LYS A 533 -25.59 3.74 38.24
N LEU A 534 -24.34 4.15 38.24
CA LEU A 534 -23.20 3.25 38.41
C LEU A 534 -23.19 2.71 39.85
N ILE A 535 -23.04 1.39 40.00
CA ILE A 535 -22.99 0.69 41.31
C ILE A 535 -21.61 0.11 41.57
N ASP A 536 -20.92 -0.34 40.51
CA ASP A 536 -19.64 -1.04 40.58
C ASP A 536 -18.79 -0.61 39.38
N GLU A 537 -17.48 -0.51 39.56
CA GLU A 537 -16.55 -0.01 38.53
C GLU A 537 -15.78 -1.13 37.81
N GLU A 538 -15.63 -2.32 38.40
CA GLU A 538 -14.80 -3.37 37.79
C GLU A 538 -15.26 -4.82 38.11
N PRO A 539 -15.93 -5.54 37.17
CA PRO A 539 -16.45 -5.06 35.89
C PRO A 539 -17.66 -4.13 36.09
N PRO A 540 -17.79 -3.06 35.27
CA PRO A 540 -18.79 -2.01 35.46
C PRO A 540 -20.22 -2.55 35.60
N ALA A 541 -20.95 -2.05 36.60
CA ALA A 541 -22.34 -2.40 36.81
C ALA A 541 -23.22 -1.17 37.02
N ILE A 542 -24.43 -1.20 36.46
CA ILE A 542 -25.41 -0.13 36.59
C ILE A 542 -26.74 -0.62 37.16
N MET A 543 -27.43 0.25 37.88
CA MET A 543 -28.82 0.06 38.32
C MET A 543 -29.73 0.93 37.48
N LEU A 544 -30.74 0.36 36.83
CA LEU A 544 -31.75 1.15 36.14
C LEU A 544 -32.59 1.95 37.15
N LEU A 545 -32.96 3.18 36.77
CA LEU A 545 -33.80 4.06 37.59
C LEU A 545 -35.31 3.88 37.35
N PHE A 546 -35.68 2.95 36.49
CA PHE A 546 -37.05 2.67 36.10
C PHE A 546 -37.32 1.16 36.06
N GLU A 547 -38.59 0.77 36.09
CA GLU A 547 -39.00 -0.64 36.03
C GLU A 547 -38.88 -1.20 34.60
N PRO A 548 -38.09 -2.27 34.37
CA PRO A 548 -37.96 -2.88 33.06
C PRO A 548 -39.26 -3.61 32.66
N LYS A 549 -39.54 -3.67 31.36
CA LYS A 549 -40.77 -4.31 30.82
C LYS A 549 -40.83 -5.84 30.97
N GLY A 550 -39.72 -6.49 31.33
CA GLY A 550 -39.62 -7.94 31.49
C GLY A 550 -38.34 -8.31 32.24
N ARG A 551 -38.38 -9.46 32.91
CA ARG A 551 -37.29 -9.96 33.76
C ARG A 551 -36.90 -11.37 33.29
N PRO A 552 -35.59 -11.67 33.14
CA PRO A 552 -35.15 -12.96 32.63
C PRO A 552 -35.57 -14.16 33.48
N GLU A 553 -35.62 -13.99 34.81
CA GLU A 553 -36.03 -15.04 35.76
C GLU A 553 -37.50 -15.45 35.58
N ASP A 554 -38.38 -14.48 35.29
CA ASP A 554 -39.81 -14.71 35.10
C ASP A 554 -40.12 -15.38 33.74
N GLU A 555 -39.21 -15.24 32.78
CA GLU A 555 -39.31 -15.82 31.43
C GLU A 555 -38.55 -17.14 31.27
N GLY A 556 -37.90 -17.65 32.33
CA GLY A 556 -37.07 -18.87 32.29
C GLY A 556 -35.90 -18.78 31.30
N ASN A 557 -35.40 -17.57 31.05
CA ASN A 557 -34.38 -17.31 30.03
C ASN A 557 -33.03 -16.95 30.64
N ASP A 558 -32.29 -17.99 31.02
CA ASP A 558 -30.99 -17.84 31.68
C ASP A 558 -29.91 -17.23 30.77
N PHE A 559 -30.14 -17.15 29.46
CA PHE A 559 -29.13 -16.73 28.48
C PHE A 559 -28.57 -15.32 28.75
N TYR A 560 -29.40 -14.40 29.25
CA TYR A 560 -29.00 -13.01 29.48
C TYR A 560 -28.32 -12.80 30.83
N ILE A 561 -28.58 -13.67 31.80
CA ILE A 561 -28.02 -13.62 33.16
C ILE A 561 -26.75 -14.46 33.31
N GLN A 562 -26.29 -15.09 32.23
CA GLN A 562 -25.02 -15.80 32.21
C GLN A 562 -23.89 -14.90 31.70
N SER A 563 -22.79 -14.87 32.47
CA SER A 563 -21.54 -14.25 32.00
C SER A 563 -21.01 -15.01 30.78
N LYS A 564 -20.47 -14.28 29.80
CA LYS A 564 -19.98 -14.85 28.54
C LYS A 564 -18.48 -14.88 28.52
N LYS A 565 -17.91 -16.00 28.07
CA LYS A 565 -16.45 -16.14 27.94
C LYS A 565 -16.01 -15.65 26.57
N ASN A 566 -14.94 -14.86 26.54
CA ASN A 566 -14.27 -14.47 25.31
C ASN A 566 -13.34 -15.60 24.82
N ILE A 567 -13.93 -16.70 24.39
CA ILE A 567 -13.19 -17.87 23.92
C ILE A 567 -13.84 -18.42 22.64
N CYS A 568 -13.05 -19.10 21.84
CA CYS A 568 -13.52 -19.87 20.70
C CYS A 568 -14.49 -20.96 21.18
N VAL A 569 -15.71 -20.96 20.65
CA VAL A 569 -16.72 -22.00 21.00
C VAL A 569 -16.37 -23.37 20.42
N GLY A 570 -15.51 -23.41 19.39
CA GLY A 570 -15.10 -24.66 18.74
C GLY A 570 -13.98 -25.40 19.47
N CYS A 571 -12.97 -24.68 19.98
CA CYS A 571 -11.78 -25.30 20.59
C CYS A 571 -11.39 -24.73 21.96
N GLY A 572 -12.07 -23.68 22.46
CA GLY A 572 -11.77 -23.05 23.75
C GLY A 572 -10.63 -22.03 23.74
N GLU A 573 -10.02 -21.73 22.58
CA GLU A 573 -8.94 -20.74 22.46
C GLU A 573 -9.36 -19.33 22.92
N GLY A 574 -8.57 -18.71 23.79
CA GLY A 574 -8.88 -17.43 24.44
C GLY A 574 -8.00 -16.25 24.04
N ASN A 575 -6.93 -16.47 23.29
CA ASN A 575 -6.00 -15.39 22.91
C ASN A 575 -6.42 -14.69 21.60
N HIS A 576 -7.06 -15.42 20.69
CA HIS A 576 -7.48 -14.86 19.41
C HIS A 576 -8.81 -15.45 18.92
N TYR A 577 -9.75 -14.57 18.56
CA TYR A 577 -11.05 -14.98 18.05
C TYR A 577 -11.68 -13.89 17.18
N LEU A 578 -12.57 -14.34 16.30
CA LEU A 578 -13.35 -13.57 15.33
C LEU A 578 -14.83 -13.75 15.66
N ARG A 579 -15.64 -12.75 15.33
CA ARG A 579 -17.10 -12.89 15.35
C ARG A 579 -17.55 -13.66 14.10
N TYR A 580 -18.11 -14.85 14.30
CA TYR A 580 -18.66 -15.68 13.25
C TYR A 580 -20.18 -15.65 13.32
N ARG A 581 -20.84 -15.33 12.20
CA ARG A 581 -22.31 -15.34 12.09
C ARG A 581 -22.75 -16.75 11.70
N ILE A 582 -23.51 -17.41 12.56
CA ILE A 582 -24.11 -18.72 12.25
C ILE A 582 -25.05 -18.57 11.06
N ILE A 583 -25.83 -17.47 11.02
CA ILE A 583 -26.74 -17.18 9.91
C ILE A 583 -26.10 -16.12 9.00
N PRO A 584 -25.74 -16.46 7.75
CA PRO A 584 -25.16 -15.51 6.80
C PRO A 584 -26.06 -14.30 6.56
N SER A 585 -25.45 -13.13 6.35
CA SER A 585 -26.17 -11.86 6.17
C SER A 585 -27.15 -11.89 5.00
N CYS A 586 -26.84 -12.62 3.93
CA CYS A 586 -27.70 -12.76 2.77
C CYS A 586 -29.04 -13.46 3.07
N TYR A 587 -29.13 -14.31 4.08
CA TYR A 587 -30.40 -14.94 4.48
C TYR A 587 -31.23 -14.06 5.40
N ARG A 588 -30.59 -13.15 6.13
CA ARG A 588 -31.27 -12.29 7.12
C ARG A 588 -32.21 -11.27 6.51
N ILE A 589 -31.97 -10.86 5.26
CA ILE A 589 -32.90 -9.95 4.56
C ILE A 589 -34.30 -10.57 4.45
N HIS A 590 -34.39 -11.89 4.48
CA HIS A 590 -35.63 -12.66 4.38
C HIS A 590 -36.26 -13.02 5.74
N PHE A 591 -35.65 -12.63 6.87
CA PHE A 591 -36.21 -12.95 8.18
C PHE A 591 -37.47 -12.12 8.48
N PRO A 592 -38.44 -12.67 9.25
CA PRO A 592 -39.51 -11.88 9.84
C PRO A 592 -39.00 -10.69 10.63
N GLU A 593 -39.74 -9.57 10.64
CA GLU A 593 -39.29 -8.31 11.25
C GLU A 593 -38.94 -8.43 12.73
N HIS A 594 -39.71 -9.23 13.48
CA HIS A 594 -39.45 -9.50 14.89
C HIS A 594 -38.14 -10.29 15.15
N LEU A 595 -37.56 -10.95 14.15
CA LEU A 595 -36.24 -11.60 14.26
C LEU A 595 -35.10 -10.70 13.76
N LYS A 596 -35.40 -9.63 13.00
CA LYS A 596 -34.41 -8.65 12.53
C LYS A 596 -34.02 -7.64 13.61
N SER A 597 -34.89 -7.40 14.59
CA SER A 597 -34.66 -6.51 15.73
C SER A 597 -33.67 -7.07 16.77
N HIS A 598 -33.54 -8.40 16.88
CA HIS A 598 -32.66 -9.08 17.86
C HIS A 598 -31.35 -9.55 17.21
N ARG A 599 -30.43 -8.61 16.96
CA ARG A 599 -29.22 -8.83 16.13
C ARG A 599 -28.10 -9.69 16.76
N SER A 600 -28.19 -10.04 18.04
CA SER A 600 -27.04 -10.54 18.83
C SER A 600 -26.95 -12.06 19.04
N HIS A 601 -27.98 -12.83 18.69
CA HIS A 601 -28.12 -14.21 19.19
C HIS A 601 -27.41 -15.29 18.39
N ASP A 602 -27.06 -15.02 17.13
CA ASP A 602 -26.47 -16.01 16.22
C ASP A 602 -25.01 -15.71 15.91
N ILE A 603 -24.36 -14.88 16.73
CA ILE A 603 -22.93 -14.58 16.62
C ILE A 603 -22.20 -15.40 17.67
N VAL A 604 -21.25 -16.21 17.21
CA VAL A 604 -20.33 -16.97 18.06
C VAL A 604 -18.90 -16.50 17.85
N LEU A 605 -18.03 -16.77 18.83
CA LEU A 605 -16.61 -16.50 18.71
C LEU A 605 -15.90 -17.76 18.21
N LEU A 606 -15.13 -17.64 17.14
CA LEU A 606 -14.26 -18.70 16.64
C LEU A 606 -12.83 -18.19 16.54
N CYS A 607 -11.84 -18.98 16.96
CA CYS A 607 -10.46 -18.72 16.61
C CYS A 607 -10.28 -18.83 15.09
N VAL A 608 -9.15 -18.35 14.57
CA VAL A 608 -8.85 -18.39 13.13
C VAL A 608 -9.00 -19.79 12.55
N ASP A 609 -8.55 -20.80 13.28
CA ASP A 609 -8.56 -22.20 12.81
C ASP A 609 -9.97 -22.77 12.76
N CYS A 610 -10.74 -22.60 13.83
CA CYS A 610 -12.14 -23.03 13.84
C CYS A 610 -12.97 -22.24 12.83
N HIS A 611 -12.64 -20.98 12.58
CA HIS A 611 -13.30 -20.17 11.55
C HIS A 611 -13.03 -20.72 10.15
N GLU A 612 -11.79 -21.09 9.81
CA GLU A 612 -11.45 -21.71 8.52
C GLU A 612 -12.20 -23.03 8.32
N VAL A 613 -12.24 -23.88 9.35
CA VAL A 613 -12.97 -25.16 9.32
C VAL A 613 -14.47 -24.92 9.13
N ALA A 614 -15.06 -24.02 9.91
CA ALA A 614 -16.47 -23.69 9.82
C ALA A 614 -16.84 -23.11 8.45
N HIS A 615 -16.01 -22.22 7.92
CA HIS A 615 -16.23 -21.61 6.60
C HIS A 615 -16.12 -22.63 5.46
N ALA A 616 -15.12 -23.52 5.51
CA ALA A 616 -14.98 -24.58 4.51
C ALA A 616 -16.17 -25.55 4.53
N ALA A 617 -16.66 -25.91 5.71
CA ALA A 617 -17.87 -26.72 5.86
C ALA A 617 -19.12 -26.00 5.33
N ALA A 618 -19.27 -24.70 5.62
CA ALA A 618 -20.38 -23.88 5.13
C ALA A 618 -20.37 -23.77 3.59
N GLU A 619 -19.21 -23.54 2.97
CA GLU A 619 -19.10 -23.50 1.50
C GLU A 619 -19.37 -24.87 0.86
N LYS A 620 -18.95 -25.97 1.50
CA LYS A 620 -19.30 -27.33 1.04
C LYS A 620 -20.82 -27.56 1.10
N TYR A 621 -21.48 -27.12 2.17
CA TYR A 621 -22.93 -27.25 2.31
C TYR A 621 -23.68 -26.37 1.30
N LYS A 622 -23.25 -25.12 1.12
CA LYS A 622 -23.77 -24.21 0.10
C LYS A 622 -23.71 -24.80 -1.30
N ARG A 623 -22.62 -25.48 -1.67
CA ARG A 623 -22.52 -26.20 -2.96
C ARG A 623 -23.56 -27.31 -3.08
N LYS A 624 -23.81 -28.08 -2.02
CA LYS A 624 -24.84 -29.13 -2.02
C LYS A 624 -26.25 -28.55 -2.20
N VAL A 625 -26.58 -27.53 -1.42
CA VAL A 625 -27.87 -26.82 -1.51
C VAL A 625 -28.05 -26.23 -2.91
N ALA A 626 -27.01 -25.62 -3.46
CA ALA A 626 -27.07 -25.08 -4.81
C ALA A 626 -27.37 -26.17 -5.87
N VAL A 627 -26.76 -27.37 -5.75
CA VAL A 627 -27.07 -28.50 -6.62
C VAL A 627 -28.51 -29.00 -6.42
N GLU A 628 -28.96 -29.14 -5.17
CA GLU A 628 -30.30 -29.61 -4.82
C GLU A 628 -31.41 -28.73 -5.40
N PHE A 629 -31.22 -27.41 -5.33
CA PHE A 629 -32.19 -26.43 -5.83
C PHE A 629 -31.92 -25.97 -7.27
N GLY A 630 -30.95 -26.58 -7.97
CA GLY A 630 -30.59 -26.20 -9.34
C GLY A 630 -30.08 -24.76 -9.50
N ILE A 631 -29.49 -24.19 -8.44
CA ILE A 631 -28.97 -22.83 -8.42
C ILE A 631 -27.51 -22.84 -8.92
N PRO A 632 -27.19 -22.19 -10.05
CA PRO A 632 -25.82 -22.14 -10.55
C PRO A 632 -24.98 -21.19 -9.67
N LEU A 633 -24.00 -21.73 -8.95
CA LEU A 633 -23.02 -20.91 -8.19
C LEU A 633 -22.00 -20.20 -9.09
N TYR A 634 -21.85 -20.70 -10.32
CA TYR A 634 -20.99 -20.15 -11.36
C TYR A 634 -21.80 -20.07 -12.65
N LEU A 635 -21.72 -18.93 -13.34
CA LEU A 635 -22.46 -18.71 -14.58
C LEU A 635 -21.69 -19.29 -15.76
N GLN A 636 -22.38 -19.92 -16.71
CA GLN A 636 -21.75 -20.42 -17.94
C GLN A 636 -21.38 -19.25 -18.86
N ARG A 637 -20.19 -19.30 -19.46
CA ARG A 637 -19.83 -18.40 -20.57
C ARG A 637 -20.76 -18.62 -21.75
N VAL A 638 -21.06 -17.56 -22.50
CA VAL A 638 -21.84 -17.67 -23.74
C VAL A 638 -20.99 -18.40 -24.78
N VAL A 639 -21.38 -19.63 -25.15
CA VAL A 639 -20.69 -20.40 -26.20
C VAL A 639 -21.39 -20.14 -27.54
N HIS A 640 -20.68 -19.58 -28.52
CA HIS A 640 -21.20 -19.42 -29.88
C HIS A 640 -21.30 -20.78 -30.60
N PRO A 641 -22.36 -21.02 -31.40
CA PRO A 641 -22.53 -22.30 -32.10
C PRO A 641 -21.49 -22.43 -33.23
N GLY A 642 -20.42 -23.20 -32.98
CA GLY A 642 -19.38 -23.47 -33.97
C GLY A 642 -18.08 -24.07 -33.39
N GLN A 643 -17.80 -23.89 -32.10
CA GLN A 643 -16.66 -24.52 -31.44
C GLN A 643 -17.12 -25.66 -30.52
N LYS A 644 -17.32 -26.85 -31.09
CA LYS A 644 -17.46 -28.08 -30.30
C LYS A 644 -16.15 -28.85 -30.34
N THR A 645 -15.42 -28.85 -29.24
CA THR A 645 -14.50 -29.93 -28.89
C THR A 645 -15.01 -30.60 -27.62
N GLU A 646 -15.36 -31.87 -27.71
CA GLU A 646 -16.07 -32.71 -26.72
C GLU A 646 -15.29 -32.98 -25.42
N LYS A 647 -14.31 -32.14 -25.04
CA LYS A 647 -13.49 -32.30 -23.82
C LYS A 647 -13.61 -31.17 -22.78
N GLN A 648 -14.56 -30.23 -22.92
CA GLN A 648 -14.67 -29.05 -22.04
C GLN A 648 -15.98 -28.95 -21.23
N ILE A 649 -16.68 -30.06 -20.95
CA ILE A 649 -17.97 -29.98 -20.24
C ILE A 649 -17.82 -29.98 -18.70
N GLU A 650 -16.65 -30.23 -18.13
CA GLU A 650 -16.47 -30.17 -16.67
C GLU A 650 -15.56 -29.01 -16.24
N GLU A 651 -16.19 -28.05 -15.55
CA GLU A 651 -15.62 -27.00 -14.70
C GLU A 651 -14.85 -25.84 -15.35
N ARG A 652 -15.58 -24.83 -15.83
CA ARG A 652 -15.13 -23.41 -15.76
C ARG A 652 -16.28 -22.42 -15.98
N GLY A 653 -17.18 -22.33 -15.00
CA GLY A 653 -18.11 -21.20 -14.93
C GLY A 653 -17.39 -19.93 -14.43
N VAL A 654 -17.92 -18.76 -14.78
CA VAL A 654 -17.45 -17.45 -14.31
C VAL A 654 -17.99 -17.20 -12.89
N SER A 655 -17.12 -16.79 -11.97
CA SER A 655 -17.57 -16.41 -10.63
C SER A 655 -18.35 -15.09 -10.65
N PRO A 656 -19.35 -14.87 -9.78
CA PRO A 656 -20.09 -13.60 -9.72
C PRO A 656 -19.20 -12.37 -9.55
N LEU A 657 -18.05 -12.53 -8.87
CA LEU A 657 -17.05 -11.46 -8.72
C LEU A 657 -16.34 -11.15 -10.03
N GLN A 658 -15.93 -12.18 -10.79
CA GLN A 658 -15.31 -12.00 -12.10
C GLN A 658 -16.30 -11.39 -13.09
N LEU A 659 -17.57 -11.84 -13.11
CA LEU A 659 -18.62 -11.25 -13.92
C LEU A 659 -18.82 -9.77 -13.58
N ARG A 660 -18.96 -9.43 -12.29
CA ARG A 660 -19.09 -8.05 -11.84
C ARG A 660 -17.89 -7.20 -12.27
N THR A 661 -16.69 -7.76 -12.19
CA THR A 661 -15.46 -7.07 -12.58
C THR A 661 -15.38 -6.85 -14.09
N ALA A 662 -15.76 -7.86 -14.88
CA ALA A 662 -15.83 -7.78 -16.33
C ALA A 662 -16.89 -6.75 -16.79
N ALA A 663 -18.11 -6.83 -16.25
CA ALA A 663 -19.18 -5.88 -16.52
C ALA A 663 -18.78 -4.43 -16.16
N MET A 664 -18.13 -4.23 -15.01
CA MET A 664 -17.61 -2.92 -14.62
C MET A 664 -16.49 -2.43 -15.54
N ALA A 665 -15.61 -3.31 -16.01
CA ALA A 665 -14.56 -2.96 -16.95
C ALA A 665 -15.12 -2.57 -18.32
N LEU A 666 -16.13 -3.28 -18.84
CA LEU A 666 -16.84 -2.93 -20.07
C LEU A 666 -17.60 -1.62 -19.95
N LEU A 667 -18.35 -1.41 -18.86
CA LEU A 667 -19.09 -0.17 -18.64
C LEU A 667 -18.19 1.06 -18.51
N ARG A 668 -17.02 0.91 -17.90
CA ARG A 668 -16.08 2.03 -17.67
C ARG A 668 -15.14 2.29 -18.84
N HIS A 669 -14.75 1.25 -19.58
CA HIS A 669 -13.64 1.32 -20.53
C HIS A 669 -13.96 0.75 -21.91
N GLY A 670 -15.16 0.18 -22.11
CA GLY A 670 -15.58 -0.43 -23.38
C GLY A 670 -15.25 0.38 -24.63
N PRO A 671 -15.59 1.69 -24.69
CA PRO A 671 -15.31 2.52 -25.87
C PRO A 671 -13.83 2.68 -26.24
N ARG A 672 -12.92 2.48 -25.28
CA ARG A 672 -11.46 2.64 -25.46
C ARG A 672 -10.73 1.30 -25.33
N MET A 673 -11.45 0.20 -25.17
CA MET A 673 -10.90 -1.13 -24.93
C MET A 673 -10.48 -1.78 -26.25
N PRO A 674 -9.29 -2.40 -26.33
CA PRO A 674 -8.91 -3.17 -27.52
C PRO A 674 -9.98 -4.22 -27.86
N LEU A 675 -10.35 -4.35 -29.13
CA LEU A 675 -11.44 -5.21 -29.62
C LEU A 675 -11.37 -6.63 -29.04
N ASN A 676 -10.20 -7.26 -29.08
CA ASN A 676 -10.01 -8.62 -28.54
C ASN A 676 -10.32 -8.72 -27.04
N ARG A 677 -9.99 -7.67 -26.25
CA ARG A 677 -10.26 -7.64 -24.81
C ARG A 677 -11.71 -7.28 -24.51
N HIS A 678 -12.30 -6.44 -25.35
CA HIS A 678 -13.72 -6.12 -25.30
C HIS A 678 -14.56 -7.37 -25.55
N GLU A 679 -14.25 -8.14 -26.59
CA GLU A 679 -14.88 -9.42 -26.91
C GLU A 679 -14.69 -10.42 -25.77
N GLU A 680 -13.45 -10.62 -25.29
CA GLU A 680 -13.16 -11.53 -24.17
C GLU A 680 -13.97 -11.20 -22.91
N LEU A 681 -14.08 -9.92 -22.54
CA LEU A 681 -14.86 -9.51 -21.37
C LEU A 681 -16.37 -9.52 -21.60
N THR A 682 -16.81 -9.46 -22.86
CA THR A 682 -18.23 -9.57 -23.24
C THR A 682 -18.68 -11.04 -23.20
N GLU A 683 -17.76 -11.97 -23.44
CA GLU A 683 -17.99 -13.43 -23.31
C GLU A 683 -18.04 -13.93 -21.85
N VAL A 684 -17.48 -13.15 -20.91
CA VAL A 684 -17.46 -13.40 -19.45
C VAL A 684 -18.75 -12.96 -18.81
#